data_AF-A0AAN6C2A9-F1
#
_entry.id   AF-A0AAN6C2A9-F1
#
_cell.length_a   1.000
_cell.length_b   1.000
_cell.length_c   1.000
_cell.angle_alpha   90.00
_cell.angle_beta   90.00
_cell.angle_gamma   90.00
#
_symmetry.space_group_name_H-M   'P 1'
#
loop_
_entity.id
_entity.type
_entity.pdbx_description
1 polymer ?
#
loop_
_entity_poly.entity_id
_entity_poly.type
_entity_poly.pdbx_seq_one_letter_code
_entity_poly.pdbx_strand_id
1 'polypeptide(L)'
;MSSPAGKQIEVPVEDGDAVLMHEISLGPNDDMPKESLMDRLAKLLEEHEHDQNFPDDVLQRARSYLENRNGEQQDEELAHDIYAKFQAQRDLMLNNSIYPEVRAVVENTDDPTLPVGTFRAFFLGTIFVLLGTSIEQFFSLRMPAISLSTYMVQLLSMPLGMLLAKILPTTKFRIFSWEFSLNPGPFSQKEHVLIAIMANVSFGGGAVGAYVVSIIQVLKLDTFYGEKVLSNSIPWQIITLLSTQFLGYGCAGLARRFLVYPSSMLWPRSLANIALTKALYKDNGNREQAANGWTMTRYRFFLICFASMFVYFWIPNFLFKALGLFNWPTWISPRNVTLALITGSTCGLGFNPLPTLDWNIATYLGDPIVTPFFTLMNYASGMAIIGVIVAPLLYFNNVWDAAYFPINSNLVYDNSGSRYNVSHILLPNFTLNETAYHEYSVPLVTSTQVTKYAAAFMIYVATPVHMYLWHRKDIMNGIRASWKRKPRNDEFDDVHNRLMAAYPECPHWWYLVILATSFTLACISVSVWPTGMPIWGILLAVLFTVLLQVPIGMLFAVTNLELSTGILAMIIGGHALEGRPIPNMIFNMFSYMSTHQSLNFSCDLKLAHYAKIPPRWAFAAQVYATFLAGFIGLAVNHWVLRNVEDVCQLHQKDRFTCPRTHTYFMSSVIWGVVGPRRLFGTQGPYRALTYTIPIGVVVPIVAYFIAKRWPNSFWRNVNAPILFAGPMGWAPFNWSYMQGTVVLAFVFNFFIKRRYTAWWEKYAYVLTSSLSAAIGISGAIMYFAVQHTGVVLDWWGNRIHEQGVDRHGLVGADGKIVRCSRLQVPEKGYFDIGFDWKV
;
A
#
# COMPACT_ATOMS: atom_id res chain seq x y z
N MET A 1 46.66 -37.82 30.45
CA MET A 1 47.25 -36.80 29.56
C MET A 1 47.05 -37.25 28.12
N SER A 2 46.80 -36.29 27.24
CA SER A 2 46.48 -36.35 25.78
C SER A 2 45.05 -36.71 25.37
N SER A 3 44.31 -35.67 24.96
CA SER A 3 43.02 -35.66 24.25
C SER A 3 43.25 -35.49 22.74
N PRO A 4 42.40 -36.03 21.85
CA PRO A 4 42.58 -35.97 20.40
C PRO A 4 41.97 -34.71 19.76
N ALA A 5 42.39 -34.51 18.50
CA ALA A 5 42.24 -33.33 17.65
C ALA A 5 40.80 -32.87 17.32
N GLY A 6 40.61 -31.55 17.32
CA GLY A 6 39.45 -30.86 16.73
C GLY A 6 39.80 -30.29 15.35
N LYS A 7 38.95 -30.57 14.35
CA LYS A 7 39.03 -30.05 12.98
C LYS A 7 38.84 -28.52 12.95
N GLN A 8 39.79 -27.81 12.33
CA GLN A 8 39.60 -26.45 11.85
C GLN A 8 38.69 -26.46 10.61
N ILE A 9 37.72 -25.56 10.57
CA ILE A 9 36.93 -25.25 9.37
C ILE A 9 37.55 -23.97 8.82
N GLU A 10 38.39 -24.10 7.79
CA GLU A 10 38.92 -22.98 7.02
C GLU A 10 37.81 -22.41 6.11
N VAL A 11 37.57 -21.10 6.20
CA VAL A 11 36.86 -20.33 5.19
C VAL A 11 37.94 -19.67 4.32
N PRO A 12 38.02 -19.93 3.00
CA PRO A 12 39.05 -19.34 2.18
C PRO A 12 38.75 -17.85 1.95
N VAL A 13 39.71 -17.01 2.30
CA VAL A 13 39.83 -15.64 1.78
C VAL A 13 40.59 -15.79 0.46
N GLU A 14 39.93 -15.55 -0.67
CA GLU A 14 40.58 -15.54 -1.98
C GLU A 14 41.34 -14.22 -2.18
N ASP A 15 42.67 -14.33 -2.30
CA ASP A 15 43.57 -13.33 -2.87
C ASP A 15 43.21 -13.09 -4.33
N GLY A 16 42.70 -11.90 -4.65
CA GLY A 16 42.35 -11.59 -6.04
C GLY A 16 41.67 -10.27 -6.32
N ASP A 17 41.88 -9.20 -5.54
CA ASP A 17 41.37 -7.85 -5.85
C ASP A 17 42.38 -6.77 -5.45
N ALA A 18 43.60 -6.87 -6.00
CA ALA A 18 44.65 -5.86 -5.84
C ALA A 18 44.88 -5.08 -7.15
N VAL A 19 43.85 -4.49 -7.77
CA VAL A 19 44.06 -3.45 -8.79
C VAL A 19 42.91 -2.42 -8.79
N LEU A 20 43.28 -1.15 -8.56
CA LEU A 20 42.50 0.08 -8.72
C LEU A 20 41.48 0.47 -7.61
N MET A 21 41.95 0.49 -6.36
CA MET A 21 41.50 1.49 -5.38
C MET A 21 42.34 2.76 -5.60
N HIS A 22 41.74 3.82 -6.14
CA HIS A 22 42.35 5.14 -6.09
C HIS A 22 42.33 5.58 -4.62
N GLU A 23 43.52 5.67 -4.01
CA GLU A 23 43.72 6.28 -2.70
C GLU A 23 43.13 7.70 -2.71
N ILE A 24 41.98 7.87 -2.05
CA ILE A 24 41.68 9.15 -1.42
C ILE A 24 42.35 9.07 -0.07
N SER A 25 43.61 9.53 -0.01
CA SER A 25 44.28 9.75 1.27
C SER A 25 43.46 10.78 2.05
N LEU A 26 42.74 10.31 3.07
CA LEU A 26 42.36 11.19 4.17
C LEU A 26 43.68 11.59 4.83
N GLY A 27 44.08 12.84 4.61
CA GLY A 27 45.30 13.40 5.21
C GLY A 27 45.26 13.34 6.74
N PRO A 28 46.41 13.38 7.43
CA PRO A 28 46.52 13.16 8.87
C PRO A 28 46.02 14.34 9.74
N ASN A 29 45.15 15.20 9.22
CA ASN A 29 44.58 16.33 9.95
C ASN A 29 43.06 16.21 9.97
N ASP A 30 42.53 15.48 10.94
CA ASP A 30 41.13 15.58 11.33
C ASP A 30 41.06 15.72 12.85
N ASP A 31 41.05 16.97 13.31
CA ASP A 31 40.67 17.37 14.68
C ASP A 31 39.15 17.19 14.87
N MET A 32 38.67 15.97 14.64
CA MET A 32 37.36 15.52 15.08
C MET A 32 37.50 14.99 16.51
N PRO A 33 36.62 15.36 17.46
CA PRO A 33 36.71 14.83 18.82
C PRO A 33 36.71 13.30 18.74
N LYS A 34 37.73 12.67 19.33
CA LYS A 34 37.87 11.22 19.45
C LYS A 34 36.77 10.67 20.35
N GLU A 35 35.53 10.71 19.87
CA GLU A 35 34.41 9.95 20.40
C GLU A 35 34.87 8.48 20.42
N SER A 36 34.89 7.86 21.61
CA SER A 36 35.37 6.49 21.74
C SER A 36 34.50 5.60 20.85
N LEU A 37 35.10 4.57 20.24
CA LEU A 37 34.35 3.56 19.47
C LEU A 37 33.14 3.02 20.28
N MET A 38 33.32 2.96 21.60
CA MET A 38 32.31 2.57 22.59
C MET A 38 31.12 3.53 22.64
N ASP A 39 31.37 4.83 22.60
CA ASP A 39 30.32 5.86 22.65
C ASP A 39 29.47 5.80 21.38
N ARG A 40 30.10 5.52 20.23
CA ARG A 40 29.40 5.32 18.96
C ARG A 40 28.57 4.04 18.94
N LEU A 41 29.09 2.96 19.52
CA LEU A 41 28.37 1.69 19.69
C LEU A 41 27.14 1.85 20.60
N ALA A 42 27.32 2.52 21.73
CA ALA A 42 26.23 2.81 22.66
C ALA A 42 25.17 3.70 22.01
N LYS A 43 25.59 4.72 21.26
CA LYS A 43 24.71 5.60 20.50
C LYS A 43 23.93 4.85 19.41
N LEU A 44 24.60 3.99 18.63
CA LEU A 44 23.97 3.16 17.62
C LEU A 44 22.91 2.23 18.22
N LEU A 45 23.25 1.59 19.35
CA LEU A 45 22.32 0.73 20.06
C LEU A 45 21.12 1.52 20.61
N GLU A 46 21.35 2.72 21.13
CA GLU A 46 20.28 3.61 21.60
C GLU A 46 19.37 4.12 20.46
N GLU A 47 19.93 4.37 19.29
CA GLU A 47 19.22 4.84 18.10
C GLU A 47 18.38 3.71 17.46
N HIS A 48 18.91 2.48 17.42
CA HIS A 48 18.28 1.36 16.71
C HIS A 48 17.63 0.29 17.61
N GLU A 49 17.56 0.52 18.93
CA GLU A 49 17.01 -0.47 19.89
C GLU A 49 15.60 -0.97 19.51
N HIS A 50 14.77 -0.03 19.03
CA HIS A 50 13.36 -0.23 18.70
C HIS A 50 13.10 -0.35 17.19
N ASP A 51 14.15 -0.33 16.36
CA ASP A 51 14.04 -0.49 14.92
C ASP A 51 13.83 -1.97 14.57
N GLN A 52 12.67 -2.27 13.97
CA GLN A 52 12.27 -3.63 13.61
C GLN A 52 12.96 -4.15 12.35
N ASN A 53 13.51 -3.25 11.52
CA ASN A 53 14.22 -3.62 10.30
C ASN A 53 15.74 -3.69 10.51
N PHE A 54 16.24 -3.24 11.66
CA PHE A 54 17.66 -3.30 11.94
C PHE A 54 18.11 -4.75 12.25
N PRO A 55 19.24 -5.23 11.71
CA PRO A 55 19.67 -6.61 11.91
C PRO A 55 19.84 -7.02 13.38
N ASP A 56 19.13 -8.08 13.78
CA ASP A 56 19.09 -8.58 15.15
C ASP A 56 20.48 -9.02 15.66
N ASP A 57 21.26 -9.64 14.78
CA ASP A 57 22.60 -10.17 15.06
C ASP A 57 23.58 -9.06 15.46
N VAL A 58 23.50 -7.92 14.78
CA VAL A 58 24.32 -6.74 15.05
C VAL A 58 23.99 -6.16 16.42
N LEU A 59 22.71 -6.04 16.76
CA LEU A 59 22.29 -5.53 18.07
C LEU A 59 22.67 -6.49 19.20
N GLN A 60 22.53 -7.81 19.00
CA GLN A 60 22.92 -8.81 20.00
C GLN A 60 24.44 -8.80 20.24
N ARG A 61 25.24 -8.67 19.17
CA ARG A 61 26.70 -8.52 19.27
C ARG A 61 27.09 -7.23 20.00
N ALA A 62 26.46 -6.10 19.66
CA ALA A 62 26.69 -4.83 20.35
C ALA A 62 26.33 -4.92 21.85
N ARG A 63 25.20 -5.57 22.20
CA ARG A 63 24.78 -5.78 23.60
C ARG A 63 25.75 -6.67 24.37
N SER A 64 26.06 -7.86 23.84
CA SER A 64 26.97 -8.81 24.49
C SER A 64 28.35 -8.19 24.73
N TYR A 65 28.84 -7.38 23.80
CA TYR A 65 30.10 -6.66 23.96
C TYR A 65 30.05 -5.59 25.07
N LEU A 66 28.95 -4.81 25.16
CA LEU A 66 28.76 -3.83 26.23
C LEU A 66 28.52 -4.49 27.61
N GLU A 67 27.93 -5.68 27.66
CA GLU A 67 27.67 -6.46 28.88
C GLU A 67 28.94 -7.16 29.40
N ASN A 68 29.79 -7.68 28.50
CA ASN A 68 31.08 -8.32 28.83
C ASN A 68 32.11 -7.35 29.42
N ARG A 69 31.82 -6.05 29.46
CA ARG A 69 32.58 -5.01 30.16
C ARG A 69 32.87 -5.33 31.63
N ASN A 70 32.01 -6.12 32.28
CA ASN A 70 32.08 -6.38 33.72
C ASN A 70 32.81 -7.68 34.08
N GLY A 71 33.29 -8.46 33.10
CA GLY A 71 34.03 -9.70 33.33
C GLY A 71 35.54 -9.49 33.16
N GLU A 72 36.29 -9.55 34.25
CA GLU A 72 37.75 -9.65 34.25
C GLU A 72 38.19 -11.01 33.69
N GLN A 73 38.33 -11.12 32.37
CA GLN A 73 39.23 -12.02 31.63
C GLN A 73 38.96 -11.83 30.14
N GLN A 74 39.76 -10.98 29.47
CA GLN A 74 39.67 -10.74 28.03
C GLN A 74 40.68 -11.60 27.28
N ASP A 75 40.19 -12.54 26.47
CA ASP A 75 40.95 -13.13 25.37
C ASP A 75 41.24 -12.01 24.34
N GLU A 76 42.47 -11.51 24.30
CA GLU A 76 42.92 -10.42 23.40
C GLU A 76 42.65 -10.76 21.91
N GLU A 77 42.71 -12.05 21.55
CA GLU A 77 42.47 -12.54 20.20
C GLU A 77 40.99 -12.43 19.79
N LEU A 78 40.07 -12.74 20.71
CA LEU A 78 38.62 -12.56 20.51
C LEU A 78 38.28 -11.07 20.41
N ALA A 79 38.92 -10.22 21.21
CA ALA A 79 38.73 -8.77 21.16
C ALA A 79 39.21 -8.18 19.83
N HIS A 80 40.34 -8.64 19.29
CA HIS A 80 40.85 -8.22 17.98
C HIS A 80 39.96 -8.68 16.82
N ASP A 81 39.46 -9.91 16.82
CA ASP A 81 38.52 -10.40 15.80
C ASP A 81 37.19 -9.62 15.83
N ILE A 82 36.65 -9.36 17.03
CA ILE A 82 35.46 -8.52 17.21
C ILE A 82 35.73 -7.10 16.70
N TYR A 83 36.89 -6.52 17.03
CA TYR A 83 37.26 -5.16 16.62
C TYR A 83 37.46 -5.03 15.10
N ALA A 84 38.12 -6.01 14.46
CA ALA A 84 38.32 -6.03 13.01
C ALA A 84 36.99 -6.18 12.26
N LYS A 85 36.12 -7.10 12.70
CA LYS A 85 34.75 -7.23 12.17
C LYS A 85 33.95 -5.95 12.39
N PHE A 86 34.16 -5.27 13.52
CA PHE A 86 33.50 -4.01 13.81
C PHE A 86 33.99 -2.86 12.94
N GLN A 87 35.30 -2.76 12.68
CA GLN A 87 35.83 -1.76 11.74
C GLN A 87 35.33 -1.99 10.32
N ALA A 88 35.32 -3.24 9.86
CA ALA A 88 34.74 -3.59 8.56
C ALA A 88 33.25 -3.18 8.51
N GLN A 89 32.50 -3.45 9.58
CA GLN A 89 31.10 -3.06 9.67
C GLN A 89 30.91 -1.54 9.78
N ARG A 90 31.81 -0.83 10.47
CA ARG A 90 31.82 0.63 10.60
C ARG A 90 32.09 1.30 9.26
N ASP A 91 33.10 0.84 8.54
CA ASP A 91 33.43 1.38 7.21
C ASP A 91 32.30 1.10 6.23
N LEU A 92 31.62 -0.03 6.40
CA LEU A 92 30.38 -0.33 5.71
C LEU A 92 29.27 0.67 6.11
N MET A 93 29.08 0.98 7.39
CA MET A 93 28.09 1.98 7.84
C MET A 93 28.39 3.41 7.36
N LEU A 94 29.67 3.76 7.15
CA LEU A 94 30.09 5.09 6.69
C LEU A 94 29.96 5.26 5.17
N ASN A 95 30.19 4.19 4.41
CA ASN A 95 30.24 4.23 2.95
C ASN A 95 29.04 3.55 2.26
N ASN A 96 28.16 2.92 3.02
CA ASN A 96 26.98 2.21 2.55
C ASN A 96 25.83 2.34 3.55
N SER A 97 24.60 2.05 3.10
CA SER A 97 23.45 2.03 3.99
C SER A 97 23.59 0.92 5.05
N ILE A 98 23.18 1.24 6.28
CA ILE A 98 23.13 0.32 7.41
C ILE A 98 22.14 -0.83 7.19
N TYR A 99 21.12 -0.62 6.34
CA TYR A 99 20.09 -1.60 6.03
C TYR A 99 20.50 -2.47 4.83
N PRO A 100 20.56 -3.80 4.98
CA PRO A 100 20.91 -4.71 3.89
C PRO A 100 20.01 -4.57 2.66
N GLU A 101 18.71 -4.32 2.87
CA GLU A 101 17.71 -4.18 1.82
C GLU A 101 18.00 -2.99 0.91
N VAL A 102 18.45 -1.87 1.49
CA VAL A 102 18.82 -0.67 0.74
C VAL A 102 20.12 -0.91 -0.01
N ARG A 103 21.12 -1.49 0.65
CA ARG A 103 22.43 -1.79 0.07
C ARG A 103 22.36 -2.75 -1.12
N ALA A 104 21.44 -3.69 -1.11
CA ALA A 104 21.26 -4.66 -2.19
C ALA A 104 20.89 -4.00 -3.53
N VAL A 105 20.20 -2.86 -3.49
CA VAL A 105 19.56 -2.26 -4.69
C VAL A 105 19.98 -0.82 -4.95
N VAL A 106 20.35 -0.05 -3.92
CA VAL A 106 20.69 1.38 -4.01
C VAL A 106 22.19 1.57 -4.07
N GLU A 107 22.65 2.32 -5.06
CA GLU A 107 24.08 2.61 -5.24
C GLU A 107 24.58 3.67 -4.26
N ASN A 108 25.83 3.51 -3.83
CA ASN A 108 26.54 4.42 -2.94
C ASN A 108 27.39 5.48 -3.67
N THR A 109 27.30 5.51 -5.00
CA THR A 109 27.95 6.50 -5.86
C THR A 109 26.91 7.24 -6.69
N ASP A 110 27.26 8.43 -7.18
CA ASP A 110 26.40 9.24 -8.04
C ASP A 110 27.23 10.09 -9.00
N ASP A 111 26.69 10.34 -10.20
CA ASP A 111 27.21 11.31 -11.16
C ASP A 111 26.24 12.51 -11.27
N PRO A 112 26.59 13.67 -10.69
CA PRO A 112 25.78 14.89 -10.74
C PRO A 112 25.64 15.54 -12.11
N THR A 113 26.47 15.16 -13.09
CA THR A 113 26.48 15.77 -14.42
C THR A 113 25.42 15.18 -15.36
N LEU A 114 24.85 14.02 -15.01
CA LEU A 114 23.85 13.34 -15.84
C LEU A 114 22.55 14.15 -15.97
N PRO A 115 22.05 14.37 -17.19
CA PRO A 115 20.79 15.09 -17.41
C PRO A 115 19.58 14.24 -16.98
N VAL A 116 18.62 14.88 -16.29
CA VAL A 116 17.45 14.19 -15.72
C VAL A 116 16.13 14.71 -16.31
N GLY A 117 15.89 16.02 -16.24
CA GLY A 117 14.69 16.66 -16.78
C GLY A 117 14.76 16.93 -18.28
N THR A 118 14.89 15.88 -19.09
CA THR A 118 15.05 16.01 -20.54
C THR A 118 13.71 15.99 -21.27
N PHE A 119 13.69 16.47 -22.53
CA PHE A 119 12.49 16.40 -23.38
C PHE A 119 11.97 14.96 -23.51
N ARG A 120 12.85 13.98 -23.75
CA ARG A 120 12.44 12.57 -23.90
C ARG A 120 11.81 11.99 -22.62
N ALA A 121 12.30 12.38 -21.44
CA ALA A 121 11.75 11.91 -20.18
C ALA A 121 10.31 12.41 -19.99
N PHE A 122 10.07 13.70 -20.24
CA PHE A 122 8.71 14.27 -20.18
C PHE A 122 7.82 13.74 -21.30
N PHE A 123 8.33 13.59 -22.53
CA PHE A 123 7.55 13.07 -23.66
C PHE A 123 7.06 11.62 -23.40
N LEU A 124 7.96 10.72 -23.01
CA LEU A 124 7.59 9.35 -22.64
C LEU A 124 6.70 9.34 -21.41
N GLY A 125 7.02 10.15 -20.40
CA GLY A 125 6.20 10.32 -19.21
C GLY A 125 4.76 10.70 -19.56
N THR A 126 4.56 11.72 -20.40
CA THR A 126 3.23 12.15 -20.87
C THR A 126 2.47 11.04 -21.57
N ILE A 127 3.12 10.24 -22.43
CA ILE A 127 2.48 9.11 -23.12
C ILE A 127 2.01 8.06 -22.11
N PHE A 128 2.88 7.67 -21.17
CA PHE A 128 2.53 6.65 -20.17
C PHE A 128 1.50 7.16 -19.16
N VAL A 129 1.55 8.44 -18.78
CA VAL A 129 0.51 9.08 -17.96
C VAL A 129 -0.83 9.06 -18.69
N LEU A 130 -0.84 9.40 -19.99
CA LEU A 130 -2.05 9.39 -20.83
C LEU A 130 -2.66 7.98 -20.92
N LEU A 131 -1.88 7.02 -21.38
CA LEU A 131 -2.34 5.65 -21.58
C LEU A 131 -2.69 4.97 -20.26
N GLY A 132 -1.80 5.08 -19.27
CA GLY A 132 -1.95 4.42 -17.98
C GLY A 132 -3.17 4.91 -17.21
N THR A 133 -3.34 6.25 -17.11
CA THR A 133 -4.51 6.83 -16.44
C THR A 133 -5.80 6.47 -17.18
N SER A 134 -5.78 6.46 -18.52
CA SER A 134 -6.98 6.14 -19.30
C SER A 134 -7.41 4.69 -19.11
N ILE A 135 -6.47 3.75 -19.18
CA ILE A 135 -6.72 2.32 -18.99
C ILE A 135 -7.21 2.06 -17.56
N GLU A 136 -6.50 2.58 -16.56
CA GLU A 136 -6.86 2.41 -15.15
C GLU A 136 -8.27 2.96 -14.88
N GLN A 137 -8.56 4.19 -15.34
CA GLN A 137 -9.86 4.82 -15.12
C GLN A 137 -10.99 4.08 -15.85
N PHE A 138 -10.76 3.63 -17.09
CA PHE A 138 -11.75 2.90 -17.88
C PHE A 138 -12.10 1.55 -17.24
N PHE A 139 -11.08 0.74 -16.90
CA PHE A 139 -11.29 -0.57 -16.31
C PHE A 139 -11.66 -0.52 -14.83
N SER A 140 -11.57 0.65 -14.18
CA SER A 140 -11.89 0.79 -12.76
C SER A 140 -13.33 0.42 -12.41
N LEU A 141 -14.25 0.57 -13.37
CA LEU A 141 -15.68 0.30 -13.27
C LEU A 141 -16.05 -1.15 -13.64
N ARG A 142 -15.11 -1.91 -14.20
CA ARG A 142 -15.32 -3.27 -14.68
C ARG A 142 -15.03 -4.31 -13.60
N MET A 143 -15.69 -5.47 -13.70
CA MET A 143 -15.40 -6.64 -12.87
C MET A 143 -15.05 -7.86 -13.74
N PRO A 144 -13.85 -8.46 -13.60
CA PRO A 144 -12.74 -8.00 -12.77
C PRO A 144 -12.11 -6.69 -13.30
N ALA A 145 -11.53 -5.89 -12.40
CA ALA A 145 -10.79 -4.69 -12.77
C ALA A 145 -9.41 -5.09 -13.34
N ILE A 146 -8.94 -4.33 -14.33
CA ILE A 146 -7.60 -4.48 -14.91
C ILE A 146 -6.79 -3.28 -14.45
N SER A 147 -5.67 -3.52 -13.78
CA SER A 147 -4.77 -2.47 -13.32
C SER A 147 -3.38 -2.60 -13.92
N LEU A 148 -2.78 -1.47 -14.25
CA LEU A 148 -1.42 -1.44 -14.80
C LEU A 148 -0.39 -1.21 -13.69
N SER A 149 0.62 -2.07 -13.63
CA SER A 149 1.75 -1.89 -12.71
C SER A 149 2.75 -0.87 -13.26
N THR A 150 3.37 -0.10 -12.38
CA THR A 150 4.44 0.84 -12.74
C THR A 150 5.72 0.13 -13.18
N TYR A 151 5.92 -1.13 -12.77
CA TYR A 151 6.98 -2.00 -13.30
C TYR A 151 6.83 -2.23 -14.81
N MET A 152 5.60 -2.27 -15.33
CA MET A 152 5.34 -2.37 -16.76
C MET A 152 5.83 -1.11 -17.50
N VAL A 153 5.63 0.08 -16.91
CA VAL A 153 6.14 1.33 -17.50
C VAL A 153 7.65 1.32 -17.51
N GLN A 154 8.31 0.88 -16.45
CA GLN A 154 9.77 0.75 -16.43
C GLN A 154 10.25 -0.19 -17.54
N LEU A 155 9.59 -1.34 -17.73
CA LEU A 155 9.95 -2.28 -18.79
C LEU A 155 9.76 -1.69 -20.21
N LEU A 156 8.63 -1.04 -20.48
CA LEU A 156 8.29 -0.51 -21.82
C LEU A 156 9.02 0.80 -22.16
N SER A 157 9.28 1.64 -21.17
CA SER A 157 9.96 2.94 -21.39
C SER A 157 11.45 2.80 -21.68
N MET A 158 12.10 1.72 -21.26
CA MET A 158 13.53 1.48 -21.52
C MET A 158 13.87 1.37 -23.01
N PRO A 159 13.28 0.44 -23.81
CA PRO A 159 13.58 0.34 -25.23
C PRO A 159 13.15 1.60 -26.00
N LEU A 160 12.02 2.22 -25.62
CA LEU A 160 11.56 3.47 -26.23
C LEU A 160 12.50 4.65 -25.92
N GLY A 161 13.03 4.72 -24.70
CA GLY A 161 14.01 5.73 -24.29
C GLY A 161 15.34 5.59 -25.03
N MET A 162 15.83 4.36 -25.17
CA MET A 162 17.02 4.06 -25.98
C MET A 162 16.81 4.37 -27.47
N LEU A 163 15.61 4.09 -28.00
CA LEU A 163 15.26 4.41 -29.39
C LEU A 163 15.22 5.93 -29.60
N LEU A 164 14.56 6.69 -28.71
CA LEU A 164 14.53 8.15 -28.77
C LEU A 164 15.92 8.76 -28.61
N ALA A 165 16.78 8.18 -27.78
CA ALA A 165 18.18 8.60 -27.66
C ALA A 165 19.00 8.39 -28.95
N LYS A 166 18.58 7.49 -29.84
CA LYS A 166 19.20 7.29 -31.16
C LYS A 166 18.59 8.17 -32.25
N ILE A 167 17.29 8.48 -32.16
CA ILE A 167 16.55 9.20 -33.21
C ILE A 167 16.61 10.72 -33.01
N LEU A 168 16.52 11.21 -31.76
CA LEU A 168 16.38 12.64 -31.50
C LEU A 168 17.68 13.40 -31.82
N PRO A 169 17.59 14.60 -32.41
CA PRO A 169 18.75 15.39 -32.77
C PRO A 169 19.45 15.92 -31.51
N THR A 170 20.78 15.86 -31.52
CA THR A 170 21.65 16.41 -30.46
C THR A 170 21.84 17.93 -30.56
N THR A 171 21.24 18.56 -31.58
CA THR A 171 21.32 20.00 -31.83
C THR A 171 20.85 20.78 -30.62
N LYS A 172 21.67 21.74 -30.20
CA LYS A 172 21.36 22.64 -29.09
C LYS A 172 20.58 23.83 -29.61
N PHE A 173 19.35 23.99 -29.14
CA PHE A 173 18.49 25.12 -29.43
C PHE A 173 18.68 26.17 -28.36
N ARG A 174 18.93 27.41 -28.77
CA ARG A 174 19.04 28.56 -27.86
C ARG A 174 17.81 29.44 -28.03
N ILE A 175 16.94 29.45 -27.03
CA ILE A 175 15.80 30.35 -26.97
C ILE A 175 16.10 31.36 -25.85
N PHE A 176 16.34 32.63 -26.24
CA PHE A 176 16.84 33.67 -25.33
C PHE A 176 18.12 33.25 -24.58
N SER A 177 18.10 33.30 -23.24
CA SER A 177 19.21 32.89 -22.37
C SER A 177 19.23 31.39 -22.04
N TRP A 178 18.28 30.61 -22.56
CA TRP A 178 18.12 29.19 -22.24
C TRP A 178 18.62 28.33 -23.42
N GLU A 179 19.56 27.44 -23.14
CA GLU A 179 20.08 26.45 -24.08
C GLU A 179 19.47 25.08 -23.72
N PHE A 180 18.74 24.46 -24.65
CA PHE A 180 18.21 23.11 -24.46
C PHE A 180 18.48 22.23 -25.69
N SER A 181 18.71 20.95 -25.46
CA SER A 181 18.84 19.94 -26.51
C SER A 181 17.70 18.93 -26.38
N LEU A 182 17.18 18.46 -27.52
CA LEU A 182 16.22 17.37 -27.55
C LEU A 182 16.86 16.03 -27.16
N ASN A 183 18.17 15.91 -27.37
CA ASN A 183 18.94 14.72 -27.02
C ASN A 183 20.28 15.11 -26.35
N PRO A 184 20.31 15.25 -25.02
CA PRO A 184 21.51 15.69 -24.31
C PRO A 184 22.58 14.60 -24.13
N GLY A 185 22.28 13.33 -24.44
CA GLY A 185 23.21 12.22 -24.23
C GLY A 185 22.52 10.85 -24.28
N PRO A 186 23.19 9.74 -23.92
CA PRO A 186 22.56 8.43 -23.84
C PRO A 186 21.41 8.41 -22.82
N PHE A 187 20.44 7.50 -22.98
CA PHE A 187 19.32 7.35 -22.04
C PHE A 187 19.85 6.85 -20.69
N SER A 188 19.64 7.65 -19.65
CA SER A 188 20.19 7.41 -18.31
C SER A 188 19.18 6.76 -17.36
N GLN A 189 19.70 6.09 -16.33
CA GLN A 189 18.90 5.54 -15.24
C GLN A 189 18.04 6.61 -14.54
N LYS A 190 18.56 7.84 -14.39
CA LYS A 190 17.82 8.95 -13.74
C LYS A 190 16.59 9.37 -14.53
N GLU A 191 16.70 9.47 -15.84
CA GLU A 191 15.55 9.75 -16.72
C GLU A 191 14.53 8.63 -16.67
N HIS A 192 15.00 7.38 -16.60
CA HIS A 192 14.12 6.22 -16.52
C HIS A 192 13.32 6.18 -15.22
N VAL A 193 13.97 6.43 -14.08
CA VAL A 193 13.27 6.54 -12.79
C VAL A 193 12.35 7.76 -12.75
N LEU A 194 12.69 8.88 -13.40
CA LEU A 194 11.80 10.04 -13.50
C LEU A 194 10.49 9.69 -14.22
N ILE A 195 10.55 8.91 -15.31
CA ILE A 195 9.36 8.40 -16.01
C ILE A 195 8.54 7.49 -15.09
N ALA A 196 9.20 6.63 -14.30
CA ALA A 196 8.55 5.76 -13.34
C ALA A 196 7.82 6.54 -12.23
N ILE A 197 8.41 7.64 -11.74
CA ILE A 197 7.76 8.55 -10.78
C ILE A 197 6.50 9.19 -11.39
N MET A 198 6.57 9.65 -12.65
CA MET A 198 5.39 10.20 -13.34
C MET A 198 4.26 9.16 -13.42
N ALA A 199 4.58 7.90 -13.70
CA ALA A 199 3.60 6.81 -13.72
C ALA A 199 3.06 6.47 -12.32
N ASN A 200 3.92 6.43 -11.30
CA ASN A 200 3.53 6.14 -9.91
C ASN A 200 2.46 7.13 -9.42
N VAL A 201 2.69 8.42 -9.67
CA VAL A 201 1.77 9.49 -9.29
C VAL A 201 0.42 9.38 -9.99
N SER A 202 0.40 8.92 -11.24
CA SER A 202 -0.82 8.87 -12.05
C SER A 202 -1.69 7.64 -11.79
N PHE A 203 -1.09 6.46 -11.62
CA PHE A 203 -1.84 5.20 -11.45
C PHE A 203 -1.09 4.14 -10.61
N GLY A 204 0.02 4.48 -9.96
CA GLY A 204 0.76 3.55 -9.09
C GLY A 204 0.24 3.44 -7.65
N GLY A 205 -0.62 4.36 -7.23
CA GLY A 205 -1.29 4.31 -5.93
C GLY A 205 -2.48 3.35 -5.94
N GLY A 206 -2.70 2.62 -4.83
CA GLY A 206 -3.84 1.71 -4.68
C GLY A 206 -5.20 2.41 -4.71
N ALA A 207 -5.23 3.74 -4.52
CA ALA A 207 -6.41 4.56 -4.80
C ALA A 207 -6.47 4.94 -6.29
N VAL A 208 -7.58 4.58 -6.93
CA VAL A 208 -7.85 4.81 -8.35
C VAL A 208 -7.86 6.30 -8.68
N GLY A 209 -6.89 6.74 -9.48
CA GLY A 209 -6.92 8.02 -10.18
C GLY A 209 -7.46 9.20 -9.38
N ALA A 210 -8.26 10.04 -10.04
CA ALA A 210 -8.87 11.19 -9.40
C ALA A 210 -10.07 10.80 -8.54
N TYR A 211 -9.92 10.76 -7.20
CA TYR A 211 -10.99 10.32 -6.28
C TYR A 211 -12.35 11.05 -6.43
N VAL A 212 -12.33 12.31 -6.87
CA VAL A 212 -13.54 13.08 -7.23
C VAL A 212 -14.44 12.31 -8.21
N VAL A 213 -13.85 11.51 -9.09
CA VAL A 213 -14.56 10.65 -10.04
C VAL A 213 -15.50 9.67 -9.32
N SER A 214 -15.06 9.05 -8.22
CA SER A 214 -15.91 8.14 -7.45
C SER A 214 -17.11 8.85 -6.82
N ILE A 215 -16.94 10.12 -6.40
CA ILE A 215 -18.04 10.95 -5.93
C ILE A 215 -19.01 11.28 -7.08
N ILE A 216 -18.49 11.67 -8.24
CA ILE A 216 -19.32 11.95 -9.43
C ILE A 216 -20.14 10.73 -9.82
N GLN A 217 -19.55 9.53 -9.85
CA GLN A 217 -20.24 8.29 -10.19
C GLN A 217 -21.40 8.01 -9.22
N VAL A 218 -21.16 8.12 -7.91
CA VAL A 218 -22.17 7.86 -6.87
C VAL A 218 -23.28 8.92 -6.86
N LEU A 219 -22.95 10.18 -7.12
CA LEU A 219 -23.96 11.24 -7.19
C LEU A 219 -24.78 11.14 -8.48
N LYS A 220 -24.15 10.95 -9.65
CA LYS A 220 -24.80 11.07 -10.96
C LYS A 220 -25.73 9.91 -11.31
N LEU A 221 -25.38 8.68 -10.95
CA LEU A 221 -26.11 7.48 -11.38
C LEU A 221 -27.38 7.28 -10.56
N ASP A 222 -28.48 7.00 -11.26
CA ASP A 222 -29.81 6.78 -10.65
C ASP A 222 -29.87 5.49 -9.79
N THR A 223 -28.97 4.53 -10.02
CA THR A 223 -28.81 3.33 -9.18
C THR A 223 -28.28 3.64 -7.78
N PHE A 224 -27.71 4.83 -7.56
CA PHE A 224 -27.16 5.29 -6.29
C PHE A 224 -28.00 6.43 -5.71
N TYR A 225 -27.55 7.68 -5.82
CA TYR A 225 -28.32 8.85 -5.38
C TYR A 225 -29.13 9.50 -6.51
N GLY A 226 -28.64 9.52 -7.77
CA GLY A 226 -29.33 10.19 -8.87
C GLY A 226 -29.38 11.72 -8.77
N GLU A 227 -28.45 12.33 -8.04
CA GLU A 227 -28.32 13.78 -7.90
C GLU A 227 -27.64 14.40 -9.13
N LYS A 228 -28.38 15.19 -9.91
CA LYS A 228 -27.98 15.68 -11.24
C LYS A 228 -27.57 17.15 -11.26
N VAL A 229 -27.87 17.95 -10.24
CA VAL A 229 -27.53 19.40 -10.23
C VAL A 229 -26.04 19.58 -9.97
N LEU A 230 -25.55 19.02 -8.85
CA LEU A 230 -24.13 19.10 -8.51
C LEU A 230 -23.27 18.26 -9.45
N SER A 231 -23.70 17.02 -9.71
CA SER A 231 -22.89 16.05 -10.44
C SER A 231 -22.69 16.37 -11.92
N ASN A 232 -23.55 17.19 -12.55
CA ASN A 232 -23.36 17.63 -13.94
C ASN A 232 -22.59 18.96 -14.07
N SER A 233 -22.29 19.65 -12.98
CA SER A 233 -21.55 20.92 -13.04
C SER A 233 -20.07 20.71 -13.32
N ILE A 234 -19.67 20.86 -14.58
CA ILE A 234 -18.26 20.72 -15.02
C ILE A 234 -17.31 21.66 -14.24
N PRO A 235 -17.64 22.95 -14.01
CA PRO A 235 -16.75 23.83 -13.26
C PRO A 235 -16.49 23.35 -11.83
N TRP A 236 -17.53 22.85 -11.14
CA TRP A 236 -17.37 22.27 -9.79
C TRP A 236 -16.43 21.07 -9.80
N GLN A 237 -16.60 20.16 -10.78
CA GLN A 237 -15.76 18.98 -10.90
C GLN A 237 -14.28 19.34 -11.13
N ILE A 238 -14.00 20.30 -12.01
CA ILE A 238 -12.62 20.73 -12.32
C ILE A 238 -11.96 21.41 -11.11
N ILE A 239 -12.66 22.32 -10.45
CA ILE A 239 -12.11 23.03 -9.28
C ILE A 239 -11.88 22.05 -8.13
N THR A 240 -12.83 21.16 -7.86
CA THR A 240 -12.72 20.14 -6.81
C THR A 240 -11.61 19.13 -7.14
N LEU A 241 -11.48 18.74 -8.40
CA LEU A 241 -10.38 17.89 -8.89
C LEU A 241 -9.03 18.54 -8.59
N LEU A 242 -8.78 19.75 -9.08
CA LEU A 242 -7.50 20.44 -8.89
C LEU A 242 -7.19 20.65 -7.41
N SER A 243 -8.18 21.08 -6.65
CA SER A 243 -8.05 21.27 -5.20
C SER A 243 -7.61 20.00 -4.48
N THR A 244 -8.31 18.89 -4.71
CA THR A 244 -8.04 17.62 -4.00
C THR A 244 -6.67 17.04 -4.35
N GLN A 245 -6.33 17.00 -5.63
CA GLN A 245 -5.08 16.45 -6.13
C GLN A 245 -3.84 17.20 -5.61
N PHE A 246 -3.95 18.52 -5.46
CA PHE A 246 -2.84 19.35 -5.01
C PHE A 246 -2.77 19.54 -3.50
N LEU A 247 -3.85 19.31 -2.76
CA LEU A 247 -3.85 19.43 -1.29
C LEU A 247 -2.85 18.44 -0.65
N GLY A 248 -2.79 17.21 -1.17
CA GLY A 248 -1.84 16.19 -0.74
C GLY A 248 -0.37 16.60 -0.95
N TYR A 249 -0.05 17.27 -2.07
CA TYR A 249 1.30 17.77 -2.34
C TYR A 249 1.76 18.79 -1.31
N GLY A 250 0.89 19.74 -0.99
CA GLY A 250 1.16 20.75 0.03
C GLY A 250 1.51 20.11 1.38
N CYS A 251 0.78 19.07 1.76
CA CYS A 251 0.99 18.32 2.99
C CYS A 251 2.27 17.47 2.96
N ALA A 252 2.59 16.82 1.83
CA ALA A 252 3.80 16.02 1.66
C ALA A 252 5.08 16.85 1.85
N GLY A 253 5.07 18.10 1.35
CA GLY A 253 6.15 19.05 1.52
C GLY A 253 6.53 19.34 2.97
N LEU A 254 5.53 19.30 3.88
CA LEU A 254 5.71 19.46 5.33
C LEU A 254 6.25 18.19 5.99
N ALA A 255 5.93 17.01 5.44
CA ALA A 255 6.31 15.71 5.99
C ALA A 255 7.71 15.23 5.54
N ARG A 256 8.34 15.86 4.53
CA ARG A 256 9.66 15.44 3.97
C ARG A 256 10.74 15.19 5.01
N ARG A 257 10.83 16.06 6.04
CA ARG A 257 11.82 15.94 7.12
C ARG A 257 11.67 14.64 7.91
N PHE A 258 10.43 14.18 8.07
CA PHE A 258 10.08 13.01 8.88
C PHE A 258 10.07 11.72 8.06
N LEU A 259 9.71 11.80 6.78
CA LEU A 259 9.41 10.62 5.95
C LEU A 259 10.46 10.33 4.87
N VAL A 260 11.24 11.32 4.43
CA VAL A 260 12.16 11.17 3.29
C VAL A 260 13.62 11.15 3.73
N TYR A 261 14.06 12.13 4.53
CA TYR A 261 15.48 12.26 4.88
C TYR A 261 16.03 11.21 5.87
N PRO A 262 15.28 10.75 6.89
CA PRO A 262 15.79 9.74 7.81
C PRO A 262 16.11 8.41 7.11
N SER A 263 17.22 7.79 7.48
CA SER A 263 17.66 6.49 6.93
C SER A 263 16.77 5.33 7.36
N SER A 264 16.15 5.42 8.55
CA SER A 264 15.20 4.41 9.08
C SER A 264 13.89 4.31 8.31
N MET A 265 13.57 5.32 7.50
CA MET A 265 12.41 5.31 6.61
C MET A 265 12.79 4.65 5.28
N LEU A 266 12.62 3.32 5.23
CA LEU A 266 13.11 2.47 4.14
C LEU A 266 12.33 2.60 2.84
N TRP A 267 10.99 2.62 2.92
CA TRP A 267 10.07 2.54 1.78
C TRP A 267 10.32 1.33 0.86
N PRO A 268 10.03 0.09 1.31
CA PRO A 268 10.36 -1.13 0.56
C PRO A 268 9.79 -1.18 -0.86
N ARG A 269 8.59 -0.65 -1.11
CA ARG A 269 8.02 -0.52 -2.47
C ARG A 269 8.93 0.27 -3.42
N SER A 270 9.58 1.33 -2.95
CA SER A 270 10.53 2.12 -3.75
C SER A 270 11.79 1.32 -4.08
N LEU A 271 12.26 0.47 -3.16
CA LEU A 271 13.42 -0.40 -3.38
C LEU A 271 13.20 -1.39 -4.54
N ALA A 272 11.99 -1.95 -4.66
CA ALA A 272 11.64 -2.83 -5.77
C ALA A 272 11.68 -2.11 -7.14
N ASN A 273 11.28 -0.83 -7.21
CA ASN A 273 11.39 -0.03 -8.43
C ASN A 273 12.85 0.20 -8.84
N ILE A 274 13.73 0.43 -7.87
CA ILE A 274 15.17 0.64 -8.13
C ILE A 274 15.82 -0.67 -8.58
N ALA A 275 15.47 -1.78 -7.93
CA ALA A 275 15.97 -3.11 -8.29
C ALA A 275 15.64 -3.48 -9.74
N LEU A 276 14.40 -3.20 -10.19
CA LEU A 276 14.00 -3.43 -11.56
C LEU A 276 14.80 -2.55 -12.53
N THR A 277 14.91 -1.24 -12.26
CA THR A 277 15.72 -0.35 -13.10
C THR A 277 17.16 -0.85 -13.20
N LYS A 278 17.78 -1.22 -12.07
CA LYS A 278 19.14 -1.77 -12.05
C LYS A 278 19.25 -3.08 -12.84
N ALA A 279 18.25 -3.95 -12.79
CA ALA A 279 18.25 -5.18 -13.59
C ALA A 279 18.12 -4.94 -15.10
N LEU A 280 17.53 -3.82 -15.52
CA LEU A 280 17.35 -3.45 -16.93
C LEU A 280 18.57 -2.74 -17.53
N TYR A 281 19.33 -2.00 -16.71
CA TYR A 281 20.61 -1.42 -17.13
C TYR A 281 21.74 -2.45 -16.98
N LYS A 282 22.65 -2.49 -17.95
CA LYS A 282 23.77 -3.43 -17.96
C LYS A 282 24.76 -3.03 -16.86
N ASP A 283 25.12 -3.94 -15.95
CA ASP A 283 26.28 -3.73 -15.08
C ASP A 283 27.53 -3.60 -15.99
N ASN A 284 28.29 -2.52 -15.82
CA ASN A 284 29.39 -2.09 -16.68
C ASN A 284 30.54 -3.10 -16.75
N GLY A 285 30.42 -4.15 -17.57
CA GLY A 285 31.54 -5.02 -17.98
C GLY A 285 32.14 -5.93 -16.91
N ASN A 286 31.84 -5.72 -15.62
CA ASN A 286 32.23 -6.63 -14.55
C ASN A 286 31.34 -7.88 -14.60
N ARG A 287 31.97 -9.06 -14.58
CA ARG A 287 31.22 -10.31 -14.35
C ARG A 287 30.51 -10.14 -13.01
N GLU A 288 29.18 -10.09 -13.03
CA GLU A 288 28.40 -10.06 -11.79
C GLU A 288 28.87 -11.21 -10.91
N GLN A 289 29.25 -10.90 -9.67
CA GLN A 289 29.73 -11.91 -8.71
C GLN A 289 28.73 -13.06 -8.61
N ALA A 290 29.25 -14.28 -8.52
CA ALA A 290 28.43 -15.47 -8.39
C ALA A 290 27.71 -15.43 -7.04
N ALA A 291 26.38 -15.44 -7.06
CA ALA A 291 25.58 -15.47 -5.85
C ALA A 291 25.30 -16.92 -5.48
N ASN A 292 26.00 -17.47 -4.48
CA ASN A 292 25.83 -18.85 -4.02
C ASN A 292 25.94 -19.88 -5.17
N GLY A 293 26.93 -19.71 -6.06
CA GLY A 293 27.15 -20.57 -7.24
C GLY A 293 26.28 -20.23 -8.46
N TRP A 294 25.36 -19.26 -8.37
CA TRP A 294 24.58 -18.79 -9.51
C TRP A 294 25.32 -17.67 -10.26
N THR A 295 25.61 -17.91 -11.54
CA THR A 295 26.34 -16.99 -12.43
C THR A 295 25.44 -16.21 -13.39
N MET A 296 24.12 -16.36 -13.27
CA MET A 296 23.16 -15.73 -14.18
C MET A 296 23.06 -14.22 -13.94
N THR A 297 23.00 -13.40 -14.99
CA THR A 297 22.83 -11.96 -14.84
C THR A 297 21.41 -11.58 -14.40
N ARG A 298 21.25 -10.44 -13.73
CA ARG A 298 19.93 -9.94 -13.30
C ARG A 298 18.94 -9.83 -14.47
N TYR A 299 19.41 -9.33 -15.61
CA TYR A 299 18.62 -9.19 -16.84
C TYR A 299 18.14 -10.53 -17.42
N ARG A 300 19.01 -11.55 -17.49
CA ARG A 300 18.62 -12.88 -17.99
C ARG A 300 17.61 -13.55 -17.07
N PHE A 301 17.83 -13.46 -15.76
CA PHE A 301 16.88 -13.95 -14.77
C PHE A 301 15.52 -13.27 -14.92
N PHE A 302 15.50 -11.94 -15.05
CA PHE A 302 14.29 -11.16 -15.28
C PHE A 302 13.50 -11.67 -16.50
N LEU A 303 14.15 -11.85 -17.65
CA LEU A 303 13.48 -12.30 -18.87
C LEU A 303 12.89 -13.71 -18.75
N ILE A 304 13.61 -14.64 -18.11
CA ILE A 304 13.14 -16.01 -17.91
C ILE A 304 11.90 -16.01 -17.01
N CYS A 305 11.96 -15.33 -15.87
CA CYS A 305 10.83 -15.23 -14.95
C CYS A 305 9.64 -14.52 -15.59
N PHE A 306 9.88 -13.43 -16.32
CA PHE A 306 8.85 -12.71 -17.06
C PHE A 306 8.16 -13.62 -18.09
N ALA A 307 8.92 -14.29 -18.96
CA ALA A 307 8.35 -15.15 -20.00
C ALA A 307 7.60 -16.36 -19.42
N SER A 308 8.17 -16.99 -18.38
CA SER A 308 7.54 -18.12 -17.69
C SER A 308 6.20 -17.71 -17.09
N MET A 309 6.16 -16.55 -16.43
CA MET A 309 4.95 -16.06 -15.79
C MET A 309 3.93 -15.54 -16.79
N PHE A 310 4.39 -14.91 -17.87
CA PHE A 310 3.54 -14.45 -18.94
C PHE A 310 2.70 -15.61 -19.50
N VAL A 311 3.31 -16.77 -19.71
CA VAL A 311 2.63 -17.99 -20.15
C VAL A 311 1.81 -18.62 -19.03
N TYR A 312 2.39 -18.75 -17.83
CA TYR A 312 1.70 -19.38 -16.70
C TYR A 312 0.39 -18.68 -16.33
N PHE A 313 0.33 -17.35 -16.43
CA PHE A 313 -0.84 -16.55 -16.07
C PHE A 313 -2.11 -16.94 -16.85
N TRP A 314 -1.98 -17.45 -18.09
CA TRP A 314 -3.10 -17.95 -18.90
C TRP A 314 -3.74 -19.20 -18.30
N ILE A 315 -2.97 -20.00 -17.56
CA ILE A 315 -3.42 -21.27 -17.00
C ILE A 315 -4.52 -21.03 -15.95
N PRO A 316 -4.30 -20.33 -14.82
CA PRO A 316 -5.33 -20.15 -13.81
C PRO A 316 -6.41 -19.13 -14.20
N ASN A 317 -6.19 -18.27 -15.20
CA ASN A 317 -7.14 -17.19 -15.53
C ASN A 317 -8.01 -17.43 -16.78
N PHE A 318 -7.60 -18.34 -17.68
CA PHE A 318 -8.35 -18.64 -18.90
C PHE A 318 -8.53 -20.14 -19.15
N LEU A 319 -7.43 -20.91 -19.15
CA LEU A 319 -7.46 -22.33 -19.50
C LEU A 319 -8.10 -23.18 -18.38
N PHE A 320 -7.81 -22.89 -17.11
CA PHE A 320 -8.28 -23.64 -15.94
C PHE A 320 -8.56 -22.70 -14.75
N LYS A 321 -9.71 -22.03 -14.79
CA LYS A 321 -10.16 -21.02 -13.81
C LYS A 321 -10.23 -21.50 -12.37
N ALA A 322 -10.51 -22.79 -12.12
CA ALA A 322 -10.53 -23.30 -10.76
C ALA A 322 -9.15 -23.30 -10.08
N LEU A 323 -8.03 -23.21 -10.82
CA LEU A 323 -6.70 -23.05 -10.21
C LEU A 323 -6.48 -21.64 -9.64
N GLY A 324 -7.27 -20.65 -10.10
CA GLY A 324 -7.28 -19.30 -9.52
C GLY A 324 -7.77 -19.32 -8.08
N LEU A 325 -9.03 -19.70 -7.85
CA LEU A 325 -9.57 -19.96 -6.51
C LEU A 325 -9.84 -21.45 -6.35
N PHE A 326 -8.84 -22.18 -5.85
CA PHE A 326 -8.83 -23.64 -5.78
C PHE A 326 -9.57 -24.17 -4.55
N ASN A 327 -10.90 -24.01 -4.54
CA ASN A 327 -11.74 -24.35 -3.40
C ASN A 327 -12.20 -25.82 -3.37
N TRP A 328 -11.26 -26.76 -3.47
CA TRP A 328 -11.54 -28.20 -3.53
C TRP A 328 -12.38 -28.77 -2.36
N PRO A 329 -12.31 -28.29 -1.10
CA PRO A 329 -13.13 -28.86 -0.02
C PRO A 329 -14.62 -28.67 -0.29
N THR A 330 -15.01 -27.52 -0.86
CA THR A 330 -16.42 -27.26 -1.20
C THR A 330 -16.94 -28.15 -2.33
N TRP A 331 -16.05 -28.69 -3.18
CA TRP A 331 -16.45 -29.59 -4.27
C TRP A 331 -16.76 -31.01 -3.80
N ILE A 332 -16.22 -31.43 -2.65
CA ILE A 332 -16.50 -32.75 -2.05
C ILE A 332 -17.97 -32.83 -1.62
N SER A 333 -18.48 -31.75 -1.01
CA SER A 333 -19.85 -31.68 -0.53
C SER A 333 -20.47 -30.31 -0.85
N PRO A 334 -20.87 -30.07 -2.11
CA PRO A 334 -21.26 -28.75 -2.60
C PRO A 334 -22.53 -28.18 -1.94
N ARG A 335 -23.35 -29.03 -1.31
CA ARG A 335 -24.60 -28.66 -0.60
C ARG A 335 -24.41 -28.34 0.89
N ASN A 336 -23.25 -28.63 1.47
CA ASN A 336 -23.05 -28.42 2.91
C ASN A 336 -22.73 -26.95 3.19
N VAL A 337 -23.71 -26.23 3.74
CA VAL A 337 -23.60 -24.81 4.06
C VAL A 337 -22.50 -24.54 5.09
N THR A 338 -22.37 -25.36 6.13
CA THR A 338 -21.35 -25.18 7.18
C THR A 338 -19.94 -25.32 6.60
N LEU A 339 -19.74 -26.29 5.71
CA LEU A 339 -18.48 -26.45 4.98
C LEU A 339 -18.19 -25.22 4.12
N ALA A 340 -19.17 -24.74 3.35
CA ALA A 340 -19.03 -23.53 2.55
C ALA A 340 -18.76 -22.28 3.40
N LEU A 341 -19.35 -22.14 4.58
CA LEU A 341 -19.10 -20.98 5.45
C LEU A 341 -17.64 -20.94 5.97
N ILE A 342 -17.04 -22.10 6.27
CA ILE A 342 -15.69 -22.18 6.82
C ILE A 342 -14.62 -22.18 5.71
N THR A 343 -14.76 -23.07 4.72
CA THR A 343 -13.73 -23.29 3.69
C THR A 343 -14.02 -22.52 2.40
N GLY A 344 -15.23 -21.97 2.25
CA GLY A 344 -15.66 -21.15 1.10
C GLY A 344 -14.75 -19.98 0.81
N SER A 345 -14.37 -19.78 -0.44
CA SER A 345 -13.48 -18.70 -0.89
C SER A 345 -14.25 -17.52 -1.49
N THR A 346 -15.58 -17.57 -1.56
CA THR A 346 -16.40 -16.43 -2.00
C THR A 346 -17.34 -15.92 -0.91
N CYS A 347 -18.17 -16.77 -0.32
CA CYS A 347 -19.07 -16.36 0.77
C CYS A 347 -18.54 -16.70 2.17
N GLY A 348 -17.57 -17.63 2.24
CA GLY A 348 -16.98 -18.14 3.47
C GLY A 348 -15.71 -17.42 3.94
N LEU A 349 -15.07 -18.03 4.93
CA LEU A 349 -13.83 -17.54 5.56
C LEU A 349 -12.55 -17.93 4.84
N GLY A 350 -12.60 -18.85 3.87
CA GLY A 350 -11.46 -19.22 3.02
C GLY A 350 -10.40 -20.09 3.70
N PHE A 351 -10.75 -20.83 4.76
CA PHE A 351 -9.80 -21.75 5.41
C PHE A 351 -9.59 -23.01 4.56
N ASN A 352 -8.60 -22.95 3.67
CA ASN A 352 -8.27 -24.03 2.74
C ASN A 352 -6.75 -24.24 2.67
N PRO A 353 -6.22 -25.46 2.85
CA PRO A 353 -4.77 -25.73 2.80
C PRO A 353 -4.05 -25.28 1.52
N LEU A 354 -4.73 -25.32 0.36
CA LEU A 354 -4.18 -24.87 -0.92
C LEU A 354 -5.23 -24.00 -1.62
N PRO A 355 -5.31 -22.70 -1.30
CA PRO A 355 -6.41 -21.86 -1.75
C PRO A 355 -6.27 -21.36 -3.19
N THR A 356 -5.04 -21.28 -3.69
CA THR A 356 -4.76 -20.71 -5.02
C THR A 356 -3.43 -21.21 -5.56
N LEU A 357 -3.34 -21.30 -6.89
CA LEU A 357 -2.09 -21.43 -7.63
C LEU A 357 -1.83 -20.20 -8.51
N ASP A 358 -2.67 -19.16 -8.41
CA ASP A 358 -2.45 -17.89 -9.09
C ASP A 358 -1.65 -16.95 -8.18
N TRP A 359 -0.49 -16.51 -8.67
CA TRP A 359 0.34 -15.53 -7.98
C TRP A 359 -0.39 -14.23 -7.67
N ASN A 360 -1.30 -13.79 -8.55
CA ASN A 360 -2.05 -12.56 -8.34
C ASN A 360 -2.98 -12.66 -7.11
N ILE A 361 -3.53 -13.85 -6.86
CA ILE A 361 -4.35 -14.12 -5.67
C ILE A 361 -3.43 -14.38 -4.46
N ALA A 362 -2.35 -15.14 -4.65
CA ALA A 362 -1.40 -15.47 -3.59
C ALA A 362 -0.67 -14.24 -3.00
N THR A 363 -0.55 -13.16 -3.77
CA THR A 363 0.14 -11.91 -3.36
C THR A 363 -0.80 -10.72 -3.16
N TYR A 364 -2.11 -10.96 -3.16
CA TYR A 364 -3.12 -9.91 -3.18
C TYR A 364 -3.13 -9.04 -1.91
N LEU A 365 -3.03 -9.65 -0.72
CA LEU A 365 -3.03 -8.96 0.57
C LEU A 365 -1.63 -8.54 1.06
N GLY A 366 -0.61 -8.73 0.24
CA GLY A 366 0.74 -8.25 0.51
C GLY A 366 1.77 -8.90 -0.42
N ASP A 367 2.73 -8.11 -0.90
CA ASP A 367 3.87 -8.67 -1.62
C ASP A 367 4.75 -9.44 -0.62
N PRO A 368 4.93 -10.76 -0.80
CA PRO A 368 5.63 -11.63 0.16
C PRO A 368 7.14 -11.40 0.21
N ILE A 369 7.71 -10.72 -0.79
CA ILE A 369 9.15 -10.47 -0.92
C ILE A 369 9.45 -9.03 -0.50
N VAL A 370 8.70 -8.05 -1.02
CA VAL A 370 8.94 -6.63 -0.75
C VAL A 370 8.56 -6.25 0.67
N THR A 371 7.49 -6.83 1.21
CA THR A 371 7.00 -6.49 2.54
C THR A 371 7.82 -7.23 3.60
N PRO A 372 8.32 -6.54 4.64
CA PRO A 372 9.05 -7.17 5.73
C PRO A 372 8.28 -8.34 6.36
N PHE A 373 9.01 -9.40 6.72
CA PHE A 373 8.41 -10.63 7.27
C PHE A 373 7.58 -10.37 8.53
N PHE A 374 8.08 -9.51 9.44
CA PHE A 374 7.34 -9.21 10.67
C PHE A 374 6.00 -8.51 10.37
N THR A 375 5.94 -7.59 9.39
CA THR A 375 4.70 -6.94 8.98
C THR A 375 3.67 -7.98 8.55
N LEU A 376 4.07 -8.88 7.64
CA LEU A 376 3.17 -9.89 7.10
C LEU A 376 2.69 -10.85 8.18
N MET A 377 3.56 -11.23 9.13
CA MET A 377 3.16 -12.09 10.24
C MET A 377 2.21 -11.40 11.22
N ASN A 378 2.41 -10.12 11.54
CA ASN A 378 1.46 -9.35 12.37
C ASN A 378 0.11 -9.22 11.67
N TYR A 379 0.10 -8.84 10.39
CA TYR A 379 -1.12 -8.70 9.61
C TYR A 379 -1.88 -10.04 9.49
N ALA A 380 -1.17 -11.12 9.15
CA ALA A 380 -1.73 -12.46 9.06
C ALA A 380 -2.28 -12.94 10.41
N SER A 381 -1.54 -12.73 11.49
CA SER A 381 -1.97 -13.14 12.84
C SER A 381 -3.23 -12.41 13.26
N GLY A 382 -3.31 -11.10 13.01
CA GLY A 382 -4.50 -10.32 13.30
C GLY A 382 -5.72 -10.78 12.50
N MET A 383 -5.52 -11.02 11.20
CA MET A 383 -6.55 -11.55 10.32
C MET A 383 -7.02 -12.95 10.76
N ALA A 384 -6.09 -13.83 11.14
CA ALA A 384 -6.38 -15.19 11.60
C ALA A 384 -7.10 -15.22 12.95
N ILE A 385 -6.67 -14.43 13.95
CA ILE A 385 -7.33 -14.37 15.26
C ILE A 385 -8.80 -13.99 15.09
N ILE A 386 -9.08 -12.96 14.29
CA ILE A 386 -10.45 -12.54 14.05
C ILE A 386 -11.21 -13.55 13.20
N GLY A 387 -10.62 -14.08 12.14
CA GLY A 387 -11.28 -15.03 11.23
C GLY A 387 -11.54 -16.42 11.81
N VAL A 388 -10.62 -16.93 12.64
CA VAL A 388 -10.71 -18.29 13.23
C VAL A 388 -11.54 -18.28 14.51
N ILE A 389 -11.43 -17.22 15.32
CA ILE A 389 -12.03 -17.18 16.66
C ILE A 389 -13.24 -16.25 16.68
N VAL A 390 -13.03 -14.96 16.42
CA VAL A 390 -14.06 -13.94 16.69
C VAL A 390 -15.24 -14.03 15.71
N ALA A 391 -14.99 -14.08 14.40
CA ALA A 391 -16.05 -14.10 13.40
C ALA A 391 -16.95 -15.36 13.52
N PRO A 392 -16.41 -16.59 13.69
CA PRO A 392 -17.23 -17.77 13.96
C PRO A 392 -18.03 -17.65 15.27
N LEU A 393 -17.42 -17.15 16.36
CA LEU A 393 -18.13 -16.97 17.63
C LEU A 393 -19.31 -16.00 17.50
N LEU A 394 -19.17 -14.92 16.73
CA LEU A 394 -20.26 -13.98 16.47
C LEU A 394 -21.34 -14.61 15.57
N TYR A 395 -20.92 -15.27 14.49
CA TYR A 395 -21.84 -15.83 13.49
C TYR A 395 -22.64 -17.02 14.02
N PHE A 396 -21.99 -17.97 14.69
CA PHE A 396 -22.65 -19.17 15.19
C PHE A 396 -23.48 -18.93 16.47
N ASN A 397 -23.26 -17.82 17.18
CA ASN A 397 -24.16 -17.39 18.25
C ASN A 397 -25.25 -16.40 17.78
N ASN A 398 -25.35 -16.16 16.46
CA ASN A 398 -26.31 -15.23 15.86
C ASN A 398 -26.28 -13.83 16.49
N VAL A 399 -25.08 -13.32 16.79
CA VAL A 399 -24.93 -11.96 17.33
C VAL A 399 -25.29 -10.95 16.22
N TRP A 400 -26.14 -9.97 16.53
CA TRP A 400 -26.69 -8.99 15.58
C TRP A 400 -27.43 -9.61 14.39
N ASP A 401 -28.07 -10.76 14.59
CA ASP A 401 -28.83 -11.45 13.54
C ASP A 401 -27.98 -11.78 12.29
N ALA A 402 -26.67 -11.94 12.49
CA ALA A 402 -25.73 -12.09 11.40
C ALA A 402 -25.86 -13.43 10.64
N ALA A 403 -26.51 -14.44 11.25
CA ALA A 403 -26.61 -15.77 10.65
C ALA A 403 -27.63 -15.86 9.49
N TYR A 404 -28.44 -14.82 9.26
CA TYR A 404 -29.39 -14.73 8.15
C TYR A 404 -28.75 -14.36 6.80
N PHE A 405 -27.51 -13.85 6.81
CA PHE A 405 -26.73 -13.52 5.62
C PHE A 405 -25.37 -14.23 5.62
N PRO A 406 -24.55 -14.11 4.55
CA PRO A 406 -23.24 -14.72 4.51
C PRO A 406 -22.33 -14.24 5.65
N ILE A 407 -21.46 -15.13 6.14
CA ILE A 407 -20.49 -14.79 7.19
C ILE A 407 -19.54 -13.68 6.73
N ASN A 408 -19.20 -13.68 5.43
CA ASN A 408 -18.27 -12.74 4.84
C ASN A 408 -18.84 -12.09 3.57
N SER A 409 -19.15 -10.79 3.66
CA SER A 409 -19.60 -9.97 2.53
C SER A 409 -19.44 -8.48 2.88
N ASN A 410 -19.12 -7.66 1.89
CA ASN A 410 -19.05 -6.20 2.00
C ASN A 410 -20.40 -5.50 1.71
N LEU A 411 -21.46 -6.27 1.46
CA LEU A 411 -22.80 -5.75 1.21
C LEU A 411 -23.51 -5.40 2.53
N VAL A 412 -24.52 -4.54 2.42
CA VAL A 412 -25.41 -4.13 3.52
C VAL A 412 -26.79 -4.71 3.28
N TYR A 413 -27.41 -5.24 4.33
CA TYR A 413 -28.67 -5.96 4.29
C TYR A 413 -29.76 -5.24 5.09
N ASP A 414 -31.01 -5.50 4.74
CA ASP A 414 -32.19 -5.13 5.54
C ASP A 414 -32.69 -6.33 6.38
N ASN A 415 -33.73 -6.11 7.18
CA ASN A 415 -34.39 -7.13 8.00
C ASN A 415 -35.13 -8.21 7.20
N SER A 416 -35.23 -8.08 5.88
CA SER A 416 -35.73 -9.13 4.99
C SER A 416 -34.62 -10.06 4.49
N GLY A 417 -33.36 -9.77 4.83
CA GLY A 417 -32.18 -10.45 4.28
C GLY A 417 -31.90 -10.07 2.81
N SER A 418 -32.51 -9.00 2.33
CA SER A 418 -32.29 -8.44 0.99
C SER A 418 -31.26 -7.31 1.04
N ARG A 419 -30.81 -6.82 -0.12
CA ARG A 419 -29.89 -5.67 -0.18
C ARG A 419 -30.59 -4.42 0.33
N TYR A 420 -29.92 -3.67 1.21
CA TYR A 420 -30.47 -2.46 1.81
C TYR A 420 -30.79 -1.40 0.75
N ASN A 421 -32.06 -0.97 0.66
CA ASN A 421 -32.50 0.01 -0.31
C ASN A 421 -32.59 1.41 0.32
N VAL A 422 -31.64 2.27 -0.06
CA VAL A 422 -31.44 3.60 0.50
C VAL A 422 -32.55 4.58 0.09
N SER A 423 -33.19 4.36 -1.07
CA SER A 423 -34.23 5.27 -1.57
C SER A 423 -35.46 5.35 -0.64
N HIS A 424 -35.70 4.33 0.19
CA HIS A 424 -36.78 4.37 1.19
C HIS A 424 -36.52 5.33 2.36
N ILE A 425 -35.28 5.70 2.64
CA ILE A 425 -34.90 6.50 3.81
C ILE A 425 -34.37 7.90 3.46
N LEU A 426 -34.41 8.27 2.18
CA LEU A 426 -33.92 9.56 1.70
C LEU A 426 -35.07 10.51 1.38
N LEU A 427 -34.94 11.75 1.83
CA LEU A 427 -35.76 12.87 1.39
C LEU A 427 -35.29 13.36 -0.01
N PRO A 428 -36.11 14.13 -0.74
CA PRO A 428 -35.75 14.68 -2.05
C PRO A 428 -34.49 15.57 -2.05
N ASN A 429 -34.08 16.08 -0.89
CA ASN A 429 -32.85 16.85 -0.69
C ASN A 429 -31.64 15.97 -0.30
N PHE A 430 -31.74 14.64 -0.45
CA PHE A 430 -30.72 13.64 -0.09
C PHE A 430 -30.33 13.64 1.39
N THR A 431 -31.23 14.09 2.27
CA THR A 431 -31.06 13.96 3.73
C THR A 431 -31.87 12.79 4.28
N LEU A 432 -31.49 12.30 5.46
CA LEU A 432 -32.16 11.18 6.12
C LEU A 432 -33.60 11.55 6.51
N ASN A 433 -34.56 10.69 6.14
CA ASN A 433 -35.90 10.68 6.72
C ASN A 433 -35.93 9.74 7.93
N GLU A 434 -35.99 10.29 9.14
CA GLU A 434 -35.95 9.50 10.38
C GLU A 434 -37.17 8.59 10.54
N THR A 435 -38.37 9.06 10.20
CA THR A 435 -39.59 8.24 10.36
C THR A 435 -39.57 7.04 9.41
N ALA A 436 -39.25 7.26 8.14
CA ALA A 436 -39.12 6.20 7.16
C ALA A 436 -37.97 5.23 7.49
N TYR A 437 -36.89 5.74 8.08
CA TYR A 437 -35.81 4.91 8.62
C TYR A 437 -36.35 3.96 9.70
N HIS A 438 -37.07 4.46 10.70
CA HIS A 438 -37.65 3.67 11.80
C HIS A 438 -38.73 2.68 11.36
N GLU A 439 -39.40 2.93 10.24
CA GLU A 439 -40.39 2.02 9.65
C GLU A 439 -39.77 0.94 8.76
N TYR A 440 -38.64 1.23 8.08
CA TYR A 440 -38.00 0.31 7.13
C TYR A 440 -37.09 -0.71 7.83
N SER A 441 -35.84 -0.35 8.12
CA SER A 441 -34.87 -1.22 8.79
C SER A 441 -33.58 -0.49 9.15
N VAL A 442 -32.85 -1.03 10.13
CA VAL A 442 -31.45 -0.68 10.38
C VAL A 442 -30.56 -1.35 9.33
N PRO A 443 -29.49 -0.70 8.83
CA PRO A 443 -28.50 -1.37 7.99
C PRO A 443 -27.78 -2.48 8.76
N LEU A 444 -28.01 -3.72 8.34
CA LEU A 444 -27.38 -4.92 8.88
C LEU A 444 -26.12 -5.27 8.08
N VAL A 445 -25.05 -5.65 8.78
CA VAL A 445 -23.76 -5.99 8.15
C VAL A 445 -23.24 -7.35 8.62
N THR A 446 -22.42 -7.98 7.78
CA THR A 446 -21.86 -9.32 8.06
C THR A 446 -20.93 -9.36 9.27
N SER A 447 -20.78 -10.53 9.89
CA SER A 447 -19.90 -10.68 11.05
C SER A 447 -18.47 -10.24 10.78
N THR A 448 -17.91 -10.54 9.60
CA THR A 448 -16.56 -10.06 9.24
C THR A 448 -16.53 -8.54 9.05
N GLN A 449 -17.57 -7.94 8.46
CA GLN A 449 -17.67 -6.49 8.32
C GLN A 449 -17.80 -5.78 9.69
N VAL A 450 -18.52 -6.37 10.65
CA VAL A 450 -18.57 -5.87 12.04
C VAL A 450 -17.17 -5.89 12.66
N THR A 451 -16.44 -7.00 12.55
CA THR A 451 -15.08 -7.11 13.12
C THR A 451 -14.09 -6.17 12.46
N LYS A 452 -14.27 -5.88 11.16
CA LYS A 452 -13.53 -4.87 10.42
C LYS A 452 -13.76 -3.46 10.98
N TYR A 453 -15.00 -3.11 11.34
CA TYR A 453 -15.28 -1.83 12.01
C TYR A 453 -14.68 -1.75 13.42
N ALA A 454 -14.77 -2.83 14.21
CA ALA A 454 -14.08 -2.91 15.51
C ALA A 454 -12.56 -2.71 15.37
N ALA A 455 -11.96 -3.32 14.34
CA ALA A 455 -10.55 -3.18 14.05
C ALA A 455 -10.18 -1.74 13.66
N ALA A 456 -10.97 -1.09 12.83
CA ALA A 456 -10.77 0.32 12.48
C ALA A 456 -10.70 1.21 13.73
N PHE A 457 -11.65 1.06 14.67
CA PHE A 457 -11.63 1.80 15.94
C PHE A 457 -10.36 1.57 16.77
N MET A 458 -9.86 0.33 16.80
CA MET A 458 -8.61 0.01 17.51
C MET A 458 -7.38 0.60 16.81
N ILE A 459 -7.28 0.52 15.49
CA ILE A 459 -6.14 1.03 14.70
C ILE A 459 -5.93 2.53 14.95
N TYR A 460 -7.01 3.31 14.95
CA TYR A 460 -6.92 4.77 15.03
C TYR A 460 -6.33 5.29 16.34
N VAL A 461 -6.51 4.54 17.43
CA VAL A 461 -5.89 4.87 18.73
C VAL A 461 -4.57 4.13 18.92
N ALA A 462 -4.44 2.90 18.42
CA ALA A 462 -3.21 2.13 18.51
C ALA A 462 -2.04 2.78 17.76
N THR A 463 -2.30 3.38 16.60
CA THR A 463 -1.27 3.99 15.76
C THR A 463 -0.52 5.12 16.47
N PRO A 464 -1.17 6.21 16.95
CA PRO A 464 -0.45 7.28 17.65
C PRO A 464 0.23 6.78 18.94
N VAL A 465 -0.40 5.86 19.68
CA VAL A 465 0.19 5.31 20.92
C VAL A 465 1.46 4.50 20.62
N HIS A 466 1.40 3.60 19.62
CA HIS A 466 2.56 2.81 19.19
C HIS A 466 3.67 3.72 18.65
N MET A 467 3.33 4.68 17.79
CA MET A 467 4.32 5.60 17.21
C MET A 467 5.00 6.47 18.27
N TYR A 468 4.27 6.92 19.29
CA TYR A 468 4.85 7.64 20.42
C TYR A 468 5.80 6.73 21.22
N LEU A 469 5.40 5.49 21.54
CA LEU A 469 6.23 4.60 22.36
C LEU A 469 7.54 4.19 21.65
N TRP A 470 7.46 3.80 20.38
CA TRP A 470 8.63 3.34 19.61
C TRP A 470 9.49 4.47 19.03
N HIS A 471 8.86 5.52 18.46
CA HIS A 471 9.56 6.53 17.65
C HIS A 471 9.52 7.96 18.23
N ARG A 472 9.19 8.14 19.53
CA ARG A 472 9.18 9.48 20.16
C ARG A 472 10.47 10.27 19.96
N LYS A 473 11.64 9.62 19.95
CA LYS A 473 12.94 10.30 19.79
C LYS A 473 13.02 10.92 18.39
N ASP A 474 12.72 10.15 17.36
CA ASP A 474 12.73 10.59 15.96
C ASP A 474 11.74 11.74 15.73
N ILE A 475 10.51 11.58 16.24
CA ILE A 475 9.46 12.60 16.10
C ILE A 475 9.86 13.89 16.82
N MET A 476 10.32 13.80 18.07
CA MET A 476 10.67 14.97 18.87
C MET A 476 11.92 15.68 18.31
N ASN A 477 12.90 14.93 17.84
CA ASN A 477 14.10 15.47 17.20
C ASN A 477 13.73 16.22 15.91
N GLY A 478 12.90 15.63 15.06
CA GLY A 478 12.42 16.29 13.84
C GLY A 478 11.59 17.55 14.12
N ILE A 479 10.75 17.56 15.17
CA ILE A 479 10.00 18.75 15.59
C ILE A 479 10.95 19.86 16.08
N ARG A 480 11.88 19.53 16.99
CA ARG A 480 12.87 20.50 17.51
C ARG A 480 13.74 21.07 16.40
N ALA A 481 14.16 20.22 15.47
CA ALA A 481 15.02 20.63 14.37
C ALA A 481 14.26 21.48 13.34
N SER A 482 12.95 21.21 13.13
CA SER A 482 12.03 22.06 12.35
C SER A 482 11.90 23.45 12.97
N TRP A 483 11.67 23.51 14.29
CA TRP A 483 11.58 24.77 15.02
C TRP A 483 12.89 25.57 14.95
N LYS A 484 14.03 24.90 15.11
CA LYS A 484 15.37 25.52 15.05
C LYS A 484 15.86 25.79 13.62
N ARG A 485 15.08 25.45 12.59
CA ARG A 485 15.46 25.57 11.16
C ARG A 485 16.83 24.99 10.83
N LYS A 486 17.21 23.89 11.50
CA LYS A 486 18.49 23.21 11.23
C LYS A 486 18.54 22.74 9.77
N PRO A 487 19.65 22.96 9.05
CA PRO A 487 19.81 22.47 7.69
C PRO A 487 19.88 20.94 7.68
N ARG A 488 19.49 20.33 6.56
CA ARG A 488 19.40 18.87 6.38
C ARG A 488 20.74 18.16 6.64
N ASN A 489 21.84 18.72 6.14
CA ASN A 489 23.16 18.08 6.21
C ASN A 489 23.70 17.98 7.65
N ASP A 490 23.24 18.85 8.56
CA ASP A 490 23.65 18.80 9.98
C ASP A 490 22.81 17.81 10.79
N GLU A 491 21.68 17.35 10.25
CA GLU A 491 20.74 16.46 10.92
C GLU A 491 20.90 15.01 10.47
N PHE A 492 21.24 14.78 9.19
CA PHE A 492 21.31 13.44 8.61
C PHE A 492 22.65 13.23 7.91
N ASP A 493 23.46 12.32 8.44
CA ASP A 493 24.80 11.99 7.96
C ASP A 493 24.85 10.68 7.13
N ASP A 494 23.70 10.21 6.66
CA ASP A 494 23.62 9.01 5.79
C ASP A 494 24.28 9.28 4.42
N VAL A 495 24.89 8.24 3.84
CA VAL A 495 25.58 8.28 2.54
C VAL A 495 24.68 8.87 1.44
N HIS A 496 23.40 8.53 1.43
CA HIS A 496 22.47 9.05 0.42
C HIS A 496 22.14 10.53 0.63
N ASN A 497 22.09 11.02 1.87
CA ASN A 497 21.94 12.46 2.14
C ASN A 497 23.18 13.24 1.73
N ARG A 498 24.38 12.69 1.99
CA ARG A 498 25.66 13.27 1.56
C ARG A 498 25.74 13.38 0.03
N LEU A 499 25.41 12.33 -0.70
CA LEU A 499 25.35 12.37 -2.18
C LEU A 499 24.31 13.39 -2.67
N MET A 500 23.15 13.45 -2.02
CA MET A 500 22.10 14.40 -2.37
C MET A 500 22.44 15.86 -2.02
N ALA A 501 23.54 16.15 -1.32
CA ALA A 501 23.98 17.51 -1.05
C ALA A 501 24.51 18.25 -2.29
N ALA A 502 24.88 17.51 -3.34
CA ALA A 502 25.27 18.08 -4.63
C ALA A 502 24.11 18.78 -5.36
N TYR A 503 22.85 18.45 -5.00
CA TYR A 503 21.67 18.99 -5.67
C TYR A 503 20.99 20.09 -4.86
N PRO A 504 20.54 21.17 -5.51
CA PRO A 504 19.76 22.19 -4.82
C PRO A 504 18.41 21.62 -4.40
N GLU A 505 18.10 21.75 -3.12
CA GLU A 505 16.83 21.32 -2.56
C GLU A 505 15.63 22.09 -3.14
N CYS A 506 14.46 21.45 -3.06
CA CYS A 506 13.19 22.09 -3.40
C CYS A 506 12.73 22.98 -2.23
N PRO A 507 12.58 24.31 -2.41
CA PRO A 507 12.20 25.22 -1.36
C PRO A 507 10.83 24.86 -0.75
N HIS A 508 10.69 24.97 0.58
CA HIS A 508 9.43 24.70 1.26
C HIS A 508 8.27 25.58 0.77
N TRP A 509 8.55 26.81 0.32
CA TRP A 509 7.52 27.72 -0.15
C TRP A 509 6.80 27.24 -1.43
N TRP A 510 7.44 26.40 -2.27
CA TRP A 510 6.76 25.80 -3.44
C TRP A 510 5.58 24.95 -3.00
N TYR A 511 5.79 24.11 -1.98
CA TYR A 511 4.75 23.27 -1.39
C TYR A 511 3.69 24.11 -0.65
N LEU A 512 4.10 25.17 0.07
CA LEU A 512 3.15 26.06 0.75
C LEU A 512 2.26 26.84 -0.23
N VAL A 513 2.78 27.27 -1.38
CA VAL A 513 1.98 27.92 -2.43
C VAL A 513 0.97 26.94 -3.02
N ILE A 514 1.37 25.69 -3.29
CA ILE A 514 0.43 24.64 -3.73
C ILE A 514 -0.63 24.36 -2.66
N LEU A 515 -0.25 24.31 -1.38
CA LEU A 515 -1.18 24.12 -0.28
C LEU A 515 -2.19 25.27 -0.18
N ALA A 516 -1.73 26.52 -0.27
CA ALA A 516 -2.58 27.69 -0.17
C ALA A 516 -3.55 27.81 -1.38
N THR A 517 -3.06 27.55 -2.59
CA THR A 517 -3.91 27.58 -3.80
C THR A 517 -4.94 26.46 -3.79
N SER A 518 -4.54 25.23 -3.46
CA SER A 518 -5.47 24.09 -3.36
C SER A 518 -6.52 24.29 -2.25
N PHE A 519 -6.13 24.81 -1.09
CA PHE A 519 -7.07 25.17 -0.01
C PHE A 519 -8.07 26.24 -0.43
N THR A 520 -7.61 27.28 -1.13
CA THR A 520 -8.50 28.34 -1.65
C THR A 520 -9.51 27.77 -2.65
N LEU A 521 -9.06 26.93 -3.58
CA LEU A 521 -9.94 26.23 -4.52
C LEU A 521 -10.94 25.30 -3.82
N ALA A 522 -10.55 24.66 -2.69
CA ALA A 522 -11.46 23.84 -1.87
C ALA A 522 -12.58 24.69 -1.25
N CYS A 523 -12.24 25.87 -0.75
CA CYS A 523 -13.21 26.78 -0.16
C CYS A 523 -14.19 27.30 -1.22
N ILE A 524 -13.70 27.58 -2.43
CA ILE A 524 -14.51 27.99 -3.58
C ILE A 524 -15.46 26.86 -4.00
N SER A 525 -14.98 25.62 -4.12
CA SER A 525 -15.81 24.50 -4.59
C SER A 525 -16.98 24.19 -3.66
N VAL A 526 -16.81 24.46 -2.36
CA VAL A 526 -17.83 24.24 -1.34
C VAL A 526 -18.79 25.42 -1.19
N SER A 527 -18.33 26.65 -1.41
CA SER A 527 -19.13 27.87 -1.17
C SER A 527 -20.00 28.29 -2.36
N VAL A 528 -19.54 28.04 -3.59
CA VAL A 528 -20.23 28.49 -4.82
C VAL A 528 -21.34 27.52 -5.23
N TRP A 529 -21.21 26.24 -4.90
CA TRP A 529 -22.17 25.19 -5.26
C TRP A 529 -22.93 24.67 -4.03
N PRO A 530 -24.16 24.13 -4.21
CA PRO A 530 -25.00 23.63 -3.12
C PRO A 530 -24.50 22.26 -2.62
N THR A 531 -23.29 22.22 -2.07
CA THR A 531 -22.69 21.01 -1.51
C THR A 531 -23.18 20.69 -0.09
N GLY A 532 -23.64 21.71 0.64
CA GLY A 532 -24.05 21.62 2.04
C GLY A 532 -22.88 21.51 3.03
N MET A 533 -21.63 21.56 2.55
CA MET A 533 -20.43 21.51 3.39
C MET A 533 -20.06 22.93 3.87
N PRO A 534 -19.68 23.12 5.14
CA PRO A 534 -19.20 24.40 5.64
C PRO A 534 -17.68 24.55 5.47
N ILE A 535 -17.19 25.80 5.36
CA ILE A 535 -15.75 26.10 5.18
C ILE A 535 -14.89 25.57 6.33
N TRP A 536 -15.39 25.60 7.57
CA TRP A 536 -14.67 25.04 8.72
C TRP A 536 -14.41 23.53 8.57
N GLY A 537 -15.26 22.81 7.81
CA GLY A 537 -15.04 21.40 7.49
C GLY A 537 -13.78 21.16 6.66
N ILE A 538 -13.42 22.10 5.78
CA ILE A 538 -12.18 22.03 5.00
C ILE A 538 -10.96 22.28 5.90
N LEU A 539 -11.03 23.24 6.81
CA LEU A 539 -9.97 23.48 7.80
C LEU A 539 -9.73 22.23 8.67
N LEU A 540 -10.81 21.59 9.13
CA LEU A 540 -10.73 20.35 9.90
C LEU A 540 -10.12 19.21 9.06
N ALA A 541 -10.43 19.12 7.77
CA ALA A 541 -9.86 18.09 6.88
C ALA A 541 -8.35 18.29 6.62
N VAL A 542 -7.89 19.54 6.48
CA VAL A 542 -6.46 19.85 6.38
C VAL A 542 -5.74 19.53 7.70
N LEU A 543 -6.32 19.92 8.84
CA LEU A 543 -5.77 19.60 10.16
C LEU A 543 -5.66 18.09 10.37
N PHE A 544 -6.69 17.34 10.00
CA PHE A 544 -6.71 15.88 10.02
C PHE A 544 -5.52 15.29 9.24
N THR A 545 -5.31 15.78 8.02
CA THR A 545 -4.21 15.31 7.14
C THR A 545 -2.84 15.62 7.76
N VAL A 546 -2.62 16.85 8.21
CA VAL A 546 -1.33 17.28 8.77
C VAL A 546 -0.96 16.50 10.04
N LEU A 547 -1.93 16.21 10.91
CA LEU A 547 -1.70 15.50 12.16
C LEU A 547 -1.45 14.00 11.95
N LEU A 548 -2.21 13.34 11.08
CA LEU A 548 -2.16 11.88 10.92
C LEU A 548 -1.12 11.41 9.91
N GLN A 549 -0.70 12.24 8.95
CA GLN A 549 0.25 11.82 7.92
C GLN A 549 1.62 11.41 8.47
N VAL A 550 2.13 12.05 9.53
CA VAL A 550 3.47 11.72 10.08
C VAL A 550 3.46 10.34 10.75
N PRO A 551 2.59 10.04 11.74
CA PRO A 551 2.61 8.73 12.38
C PRO A 551 2.26 7.60 11.42
N ILE A 552 1.26 7.79 10.54
CA ILE A 552 0.87 6.77 9.56
C ILE A 552 1.95 6.60 8.50
N GLY A 553 2.56 7.69 8.05
CA GLY A 553 3.64 7.67 7.07
C GLY A 553 4.90 7.00 7.57
N MET A 554 5.28 7.22 8.83
CA MET A 554 6.41 6.51 9.45
C MET A 554 6.14 5.02 9.52
N LEU A 555 4.95 4.62 9.96
CA LEU A 555 4.56 3.21 9.97
C LEU A 555 4.60 2.61 8.56
N PHE A 556 4.05 3.32 7.56
CA PHE A 556 4.04 2.86 6.17
C PHE A 556 5.47 2.74 5.60
N ALA A 557 6.35 3.71 5.87
CA ALA A 557 7.74 3.71 5.41
C ALA A 557 8.56 2.55 5.96
N VAL A 558 8.31 2.14 7.21
CA VAL A 558 9.03 1.04 7.89
C VAL A 558 8.42 -0.32 7.50
N THR A 559 7.09 -0.40 7.38
CA THR A 559 6.39 -1.69 7.33
C THR A 559 5.87 -2.07 5.94
N ASN A 560 5.85 -1.13 4.99
CA ASN A 560 5.27 -1.28 3.65
C ASN A 560 3.74 -1.52 3.64
N LEU A 561 3.05 -1.26 4.76
CA LEU A 561 1.59 -1.34 4.86
C LEU A 561 0.99 0.02 5.22
N GLU A 562 0.11 0.52 4.37
CA GLU A 562 -0.61 1.77 4.61
C GLU A 562 -1.91 1.51 5.39
N LEU A 563 -2.11 2.24 6.50
CA LEU A 563 -3.34 2.17 7.27
C LEU A 563 -4.39 3.16 6.72
N SER A 564 -5.53 2.64 6.25
CA SER A 564 -6.59 3.49 5.72
C SER A 564 -7.30 4.30 6.81
N THR A 565 -7.31 5.63 6.64
CA THR A 565 -8.03 6.57 7.51
C THR A 565 -9.44 6.92 7.00
N GLY A 566 -9.93 6.23 5.95
CA GLY A 566 -11.22 6.53 5.33
C GLY A 566 -12.41 6.38 6.28
N ILE A 567 -12.43 5.31 7.09
CA ILE A 567 -13.51 5.11 8.07
C ILE A 567 -13.43 6.20 9.15
N LEU A 568 -12.23 6.56 9.64
CA LEU A 568 -12.08 7.65 10.62
C LEU A 568 -12.59 8.98 10.07
N ALA A 569 -12.22 9.32 8.84
CA ALA A 569 -12.68 10.53 8.18
C ALA A 569 -14.20 10.58 8.06
N MET A 570 -14.83 9.48 7.63
CA MET A 570 -16.29 9.39 7.55
C MET A 570 -16.98 9.39 8.91
N ILE A 571 -16.34 8.89 9.98
CA ILE A 571 -16.85 8.97 11.36
C ILE A 571 -16.86 10.43 11.83
N ILE A 572 -15.75 11.14 11.66
CA ILE A 572 -15.64 12.55 12.09
C ILE A 572 -16.62 13.40 11.29
N GLY A 573 -16.62 13.26 9.95
CA GLY A 573 -17.56 13.97 9.08
C GLY A 573 -19.01 13.63 9.37
N GLY A 574 -19.33 12.36 9.64
CA GLY A 574 -20.67 11.90 9.97
C GLY A 574 -21.21 12.39 11.31
N HIS A 575 -20.35 12.59 12.33
CA HIS A 575 -20.76 13.23 13.58
C HIS A 575 -20.91 14.75 13.43
N ALA A 576 -20.08 15.38 12.61
CA ALA A 576 -20.08 16.82 12.47
C ALA A 576 -21.18 17.32 11.49
N LEU A 577 -21.58 16.48 10.54
CA LEU A 577 -22.54 16.76 9.47
C LEU A 577 -23.57 15.61 9.39
N GLU A 578 -24.28 15.38 10.49
CA GLU A 578 -25.23 14.27 10.64
C GLU A 578 -26.34 14.29 9.58
N GLY A 579 -26.68 13.12 9.03
CA GLY A 579 -27.78 12.95 8.07
C GLY A 579 -27.55 13.55 6.69
N ARG A 580 -26.33 14.04 6.40
CA ARG A 580 -25.96 14.68 5.13
C ARG A 580 -24.83 13.90 4.44
N PRO A 581 -25.13 13.03 3.45
CA PRO A 581 -24.13 12.19 2.80
C PRO A 581 -23.15 12.98 1.92
N ILE A 582 -23.62 13.99 1.18
CA ILE A 582 -22.77 14.75 0.24
C ILE A 582 -21.64 15.48 0.99
N PRO A 583 -21.92 16.28 2.05
CA PRO A 583 -20.85 16.90 2.84
C PRO A 583 -19.90 15.88 3.48
N ASN A 584 -20.39 14.73 3.95
CA ASN A 584 -19.54 13.69 4.54
C ASN A 584 -18.59 13.08 3.48
N MET A 585 -19.07 12.83 2.27
CA MET A 585 -18.24 12.34 1.16
C MET A 585 -17.15 13.34 0.78
N ILE A 586 -17.48 14.64 0.73
CA ILE A 586 -16.52 15.71 0.44
C ILE A 586 -15.49 15.85 1.58
N PHE A 587 -15.92 15.78 2.85
CA PHE A 587 -15.02 15.76 3.99
C PHE A 587 -14.04 14.60 3.93
N ASN A 588 -14.53 13.38 3.66
CA ASN A 588 -13.70 12.19 3.50
C ASN A 588 -12.68 12.34 2.36
N MET A 589 -13.08 12.96 1.25
CA MET A 589 -12.16 13.27 0.15
C MET A 589 -11.05 14.24 0.57
N PHE A 590 -11.35 15.36 1.20
CA PHE A 590 -10.31 16.33 1.60
C PHE A 590 -9.45 15.90 2.80
N SER A 591 -9.81 14.83 3.48
CA SER A 591 -9.08 14.31 4.65
C SER A 591 -8.34 13.01 4.33
N TYR A 592 -9.07 11.92 4.10
CA TYR A 592 -8.49 10.61 3.79
C TYR A 592 -7.68 10.63 2.49
N MET A 593 -8.26 11.12 1.38
CA MET A 593 -7.55 11.08 0.10
C MET A 593 -6.32 11.98 0.10
N SER A 594 -6.41 13.16 0.70
CA SER A 594 -5.26 14.06 0.83
C SER A 594 -4.14 13.46 1.68
N THR A 595 -4.47 12.68 2.71
CA THR A 595 -3.49 11.90 3.48
C THR A 595 -2.85 10.81 2.62
N HIS A 596 -3.67 9.98 1.94
CA HIS A 596 -3.19 8.91 1.06
C HIS A 596 -2.24 9.44 -0.02
N GLN A 597 -2.62 10.53 -0.69
CA GLN A 597 -1.81 11.17 -1.71
C GLN A 597 -0.51 11.74 -1.15
N SER A 598 -0.56 12.42 0.00
CA SER A 598 0.63 12.95 0.67
C SER A 598 1.67 11.86 0.97
N LEU A 599 1.22 10.68 1.42
CA LEU A 599 2.08 9.54 1.70
C LEU A 599 2.70 8.95 0.43
N ASN A 600 1.91 8.75 -0.63
CA ASN A 600 2.43 8.27 -1.91
C ASN A 600 3.43 9.25 -2.54
N PHE A 601 3.17 10.55 -2.47
CA PHE A 601 4.13 11.56 -2.94
C PHE A 601 5.42 11.54 -2.13
N SER A 602 5.34 11.31 -0.81
CA SER A 602 6.51 11.14 0.05
C SER A 602 7.30 9.87 -0.29
N CYS A 603 6.62 8.77 -0.62
CA CYS A 603 7.24 7.53 -1.11
C CYS A 603 8.06 7.77 -2.39
N ASP A 604 7.50 8.52 -3.34
CA ASP A 604 8.17 8.88 -4.59
C ASP A 604 9.33 9.86 -4.37
N LEU A 605 9.23 10.77 -3.41
CA LEU A 605 10.36 11.63 -3.02
C LEU A 605 11.50 10.81 -2.40
N LYS A 606 11.20 9.73 -1.67
CA LYS A 606 12.22 8.77 -1.22
C LYS A 606 12.81 7.99 -2.39
N LEU A 607 11.99 7.55 -3.35
CA LEU A 607 12.47 6.92 -4.58
C LEU A 607 13.45 7.84 -5.34
N ALA A 608 13.10 9.12 -5.47
CA ALA A 608 13.96 10.15 -6.06
C ALA A 608 15.27 10.34 -5.27
N HIS A 609 15.21 10.33 -3.94
CA HIS A 609 16.37 10.42 -3.06
C HIS A 609 17.32 9.23 -3.26
N TYR A 610 16.81 8.01 -3.32
CA TYR A 610 17.62 6.82 -3.58
C TYR A 610 18.15 6.72 -5.01
N ALA A 611 17.43 7.27 -6.00
CA ALA A 611 17.88 7.32 -7.40
C ALA A 611 18.73 8.56 -7.73
N LYS A 612 18.96 9.45 -6.75
CA LYS A 612 19.74 10.68 -6.87
C LYS A 612 19.20 11.61 -7.94
N ILE A 613 17.87 11.69 -8.01
CA ILE A 613 17.16 12.64 -8.87
C ILE A 613 17.13 13.99 -8.16
N PRO A 614 17.49 15.10 -8.84
CA PRO A 614 17.41 16.43 -8.26
C PRO A 614 15.99 16.74 -7.73
N PRO A 615 15.83 17.17 -6.47
CA PRO A 615 14.50 17.33 -5.85
C PRO A 615 13.54 18.27 -6.60
N ARG A 616 14.09 19.29 -7.28
CA ARG A 616 13.29 20.22 -8.10
C ARG A 616 12.67 19.55 -9.32
N TRP A 617 13.40 18.63 -9.97
CA TRP A 617 12.89 17.87 -11.10
C TRP A 617 11.87 16.82 -10.66
N ALA A 618 12.11 16.16 -9.53
CA ALA A 618 11.13 15.25 -8.93
C ALA A 618 9.80 16.00 -8.66
N PHE A 619 9.85 17.15 -8.00
CA PHE A 619 8.67 17.99 -7.76
C PHE A 619 7.95 18.38 -9.05
N ALA A 620 8.68 18.89 -10.05
CA ALA A 620 8.08 19.32 -11.32
C ALA A 620 7.40 18.16 -12.06
N ALA A 621 8.04 16.99 -12.12
CA ALA A 621 7.51 15.81 -12.78
C ALA A 621 6.24 15.29 -12.08
N GLN A 622 6.23 15.27 -10.75
CA GLN A 622 5.07 14.86 -9.95
C GLN A 622 3.87 15.81 -10.14
N VAL A 623 4.09 17.13 -10.02
CA VAL A 623 3.03 18.15 -10.21
C VAL A 623 2.46 18.09 -11.62
N TYR A 624 3.33 17.98 -12.64
CA TYR A 624 2.92 17.88 -14.04
C TYR A 624 2.10 16.61 -14.32
N ALA A 625 2.58 15.45 -13.88
CA ALA A 625 1.89 14.18 -14.08
C ALA A 625 0.52 14.14 -13.38
N THR A 626 0.42 14.71 -12.17
CA THR A 626 -0.85 14.78 -11.43
C THR A 626 -1.86 15.66 -12.14
N PHE A 627 -1.43 16.85 -12.59
CA PHE A 627 -2.28 17.77 -13.33
C PHE A 627 -2.90 17.06 -14.54
N LEU A 628 -2.04 16.45 -15.35
CA LEU A 628 -2.46 15.76 -16.57
C LEU A 628 -3.36 14.56 -16.27
N ALA A 629 -2.96 13.69 -15.33
CA ALA A 629 -3.74 12.51 -14.94
C ALA A 629 -5.13 12.88 -14.40
N GLY A 630 -5.24 13.96 -13.61
CA GLY A 630 -6.53 14.43 -13.11
C GLY A 630 -7.53 14.72 -14.23
N PHE A 631 -7.11 15.47 -15.27
CA PHE A 631 -7.96 15.80 -16.41
C PHE A 631 -8.29 14.58 -17.26
N ILE A 632 -7.32 13.69 -17.51
CA ILE A 632 -7.55 12.46 -18.26
C ILE A 632 -8.56 11.57 -17.54
N GLY A 633 -8.37 11.36 -16.23
CA GLY A 633 -9.29 10.55 -15.41
C GLY A 633 -10.71 11.12 -15.43
N LEU A 634 -10.84 12.44 -15.32
CA LEU A 634 -12.15 13.09 -15.42
C LEU A 634 -12.79 12.92 -16.82
N ALA A 635 -12.00 13.10 -17.89
CA ALA A 635 -12.46 12.98 -19.26
C ALA A 635 -12.91 11.55 -19.60
N VAL A 636 -12.11 10.54 -19.24
CA VAL A 636 -12.44 9.12 -19.45
C VAL A 636 -13.67 8.73 -18.64
N ASN A 637 -13.80 9.20 -17.40
CA ASN A 637 -15.00 8.96 -16.61
C ASN A 637 -16.27 9.54 -17.26
N HIS A 638 -16.21 10.77 -17.77
CA HIS A 638 -17.33 11.34 -18.53
C HIS A 638 -17.66 10.56 -19.79
N TRP A 639 -16.63 10.12 -20.51
CA TRP A 639 -16.80 9.29 -21.71
C TRP A 639 -17.51 7.98 -21.37
N VAL A 640 -17.10 7.28 -20.31
CA VAL A 640 -17.72 6.00 -19.91
C VAL A 640 -19.17 6.21 -19.46
N LEU A 641 -19.42 7.20 -18.61
CA LEU A 641 -20.78 7.50 -18.11
C LEU A 641 -21.75 7.99 -19.19
N ARG A 642 -21.26 8.41 -20.36
CA ARG A 642 -22.10 8.87 -21.49
C ARG A 642 -22.30 7.80 -22.56
N ASN A 643 -21.29 6.99 -22.84
CA ASN A 643 -21.28 6.08 -23.98
C ASN A 643 -21.59 4.62 -23.62
N VAL A 644 -21.43 4.24 -22.35
CA VAL A 644 -21.79 2.89 -21.91
C VAL A 644 -23.20 2.96 -21.31
N GLU A 645 -24.11 2.19 -21.90
CA GLU A 645 -25.47 2.03 -21.40
C GLU A 645 -25.49 1.09 -20.19
N ASP A 646 -26.39 1.33 -19.24
CA ASP A 646 -26.59 0.53 -18.02
C ASP A 646 -25.32 0.32 -17.17
N VAL A 647 -24.46 1.34 -17.10
CA VAL A 647 -23.26 1.33 -16.25
C VAL A 647 -23.62 1.12 -14.79
N CYS A 648 -22.83 0.29 -14.10
CA CYS A 648 -23.00 -0.11 -12.71
C CYS A 648 -24.20 -1.02 -12.41
N GLN A 649 -24.93 -1.47 -13.44
CA GLN A 649 -25.96 -2.49 -13.31
C GLN A 649 -25.37 -3.90 -13.41
N LEU A 650 -25.99 -4.87 -12.74
CA LEU A 650 -25.49 -6.24 -12.67
C LEU A 650 -25.53 -7.00 -14.01
N HIS A 651 -26.41 -6.60 -14.93
CA HIS A 651 -26.65 -7.26 -16.20
C HIS A 651 -25.94 -6.60 -17.39
N GLN A 652 -25.04 -5.65 -17.14
CA GLN A 652 -24.31 -4.94 -18.20
C GLN A 652 -23.43 -5.93 -19.00
N LYS A 653 -23.53 -5.87 -20.33
CA LYS A 653 -22.95 -6.85 -21.27
C LYS A 653 -21.42 -6.99 -21.17
N ASP A 654 -20.70 -5.89 -20.96
CA ASP A 654 -19.23 -5.82 -20.87
C ASP A 654 -18.68 -5.95 -19.43
N ARG A 655 -19.57 -6.21 -18.46
CA ARG A 655 -19.29 -6.35 -17.03
C ARG A 655 -18.85 -5.06 -16.32
N PHE A 656 -19.35 -3.91 -16.76
CA PHE A 656 -19.22 -2.64 -16.03
C PHE A 656 -20.17 -2.59 -14.81
N THR A 657 -19.97 -3.50 -13.85
CA THR A 657 -20.83 -3.66 -12.66
C THR A 657 -20.41 -2.79 -11.45
N CYS A 658 -19.30 -2.07 -11.55
CA CYS A 658 -18.81 -1.06 -10.59
C CYS A 658 -18.69 -1.50 -9.12
N PRO A 659 -18.00 -2.62 -8.79
CA PRO A 659 -17.96 -3.16 -7.43
C PRO A 659 -17.38 -2.19 -6.38
N ARG A 660 -16.37 -1.40 -6.75
CA ARG A 660 -15.77 -0.40 -5.85
C ARG A 660 -16.72 0.77 -5.58
N THR A 661 -17.40 1.26 -6.61
CA THR A 661 -18.40 2.34 -6.50
C THR A 661 -19.57 1.90 -5.61
N HIS A 662 -20.04 0.66 -5.75
CA HIS A 662 -21.03 0.06 -4.83
C HIS A 662 -20.55 0.03 -3.38
N THR A 663 -19.31 -0.40 -3.14
CA THR A 663 -18.73 -0.42 -1.78
C THR A 663 -18.61 0.99 -1.20
N TYR A 664 -18.22 1.97 -2.02
CA TYR A 664 -18.12 3.37 -1.62
C TYR A 664 -19.49 3.97 -1.29
N PHE A 665 -20.50 3.70 -2.12
CA PHE A 665 -21.88 4.10 -1.86
C PHE A 665 -22.39 3.51 -0.54
N MET A 666 -22.24 2.20 -0.32
CA MET A 666 -22.65 1.56 0.94
C MET A 666 -21.95 2.15 2.16
N SER A 667 -20.67 2.51 2.03
CA SER A 667 -19.94 3.20 3.09
C SER A 667 -20.53 4.59 3.37
N SER A 668 -20.91 5.35 2.33
CA SER A 668 -21.58 6.65 2.47
C SER A 668 -22.95 6.56 3.16
N VAL A 669 -23.65 5.43 3.01
CA VAL A 669 -24.94 5.18 3.67
C VAL A 669 -24.75 4.97 5.16
N ILE A 670 -23.83 4.06 5.53
CA ILE A 670 -23.54 3.72 6.93
C ILE A 670 -23.03 4.95 7.69
N TRP A 671 -22.02 5.63 7.13
CA TRP A 671 -21.32 6.69 7.86
C TRP A 671 -21.86 8.11 7.59
N GLY A 672 -22.57 8.33 6.47
CA GLY A 672 -23.08 9.65 6.07
C GLY A 672 -24.59 9.78 6.24
N VAL A 673 -25.38 8.90 5.62
CA VAL A 673 -26.85 8.98 5.65
C VAL A 673 -27.39 8.64 7.04
N VAL A 674 -27.16 7.42 7.52
CA VAL A 674 -27.63 6.99 8.84
C VAL A 674 -26.78 7.64 9.94
N GLY A 675 -25.47 7.65 9.72
CA GLY A 675 -24.50 8.34 10.55
C GLY A 675 -24.02 7.52 11.74
N PRO A 676 -22.82 7.83 12.26
CA PRO A 676 -22.19 7.05 13.31
C PRO A 676 -22.92 7.13 14.66
N ARG A 677 -23.59 8.25 14.97
CA ARG A 677 -24.32 8.42 16.23
C ARG A 677 -25.49 7.44 16.38
N ARG A 678 -26.24 7.18 15.30
CA ARG A 678 -27.38 6.24 15.30
C ARG A 678 -26.93 4.78 15.32
N LEU A 679 -25.81 4.46 14.67
CA LEU A 679 -25.32 3.08 14.57
C LEU A 679 -24.41 2.64 15.72
N PHE A 680 -23.48 3.51 16.14
CA PHE A 680 -22.43 3.19 17.11
C PHE A 680 -22.54 4.02 18.40
N GLY A 681 -23.50 4.94 18.51
CA GLY A 681 -23.77 5.69 19.74
C GLY A 681 -24.37 4.83 20.86
N THR A 682 -24.69 5.44 22.00
CA THR A 682 -25.15 4.73 23.22
C THR A 682 -26.42 3.89 23.03
N GLN A 683 -27.30 4.34 22.14
CA GLN A 683 -28.55 3.67 21.76
C GLN A 683 -28.44 2.86 20.45
N GLY A 684 -27.27 2.86 19.80
CA GLY A 684 -27.08 2.22 18.51
C GLY A 684 -26.92 0.70 18.57
N PRO A 685 -27.30 -0.02 17.49
CA PRO A 685 -27.11 -1.48 17.35
C PRO A 685 -25.68 -1.94 17.60
N TYR A 686 -24.71 -1.19 17.11
CA TYR A 686 -23.29 -1.54 17.09
C TYR A 686 -22.50 -0.82 18.19
N ARG A 687 -23.17 -0.32 19.24
CA ARG A 687 -22.54 0.36 20.38
C ARG A 687 -21.39 -0.43 20.98
N ALA A 688 -21.49 -1.76 21.01
CA ALA A 688 -20.48 -2.62 21.61
C ALA A 688 -19.11 -2.53 20.93
N LEU A 689 -19.07 -2.10 19.65
CA LEU A 689 -17.81 -1.91 18.93
C LEU A 689 -17.03 -0.71 19.44
N THR A 690 -17.67 0.29 20.04
CA THR A 690 -16.95 1.42 20.65
C THR A 690 -16.18 0.99 21.90
N TYR A 691 -16.61 -0.09 22.58
CA TYR A 691 -15.90 -0.66 23.72
C TYR A 691 -14.60 -1.38 23.34
N THR A 692 -14.28 -1.55 22.05
CA THR A 692 -12.98 -2.08 21.63
C THR A 692 -11.89 -1.00 21.61
N ILE A 693 -12.24 0.29 21.62
CA ILE A 693 -11.28 1.40 21.57
C ILE A 693 -10.19 1.29 22.66
N PRO A 694 -10.51 1.00 23.95
CA PRO A 694 -9.49 0.85 24.99
C PRO A 694 -8.47 -0.26 24.70
N ILE A 695 -8.87 -1.32 23.99
CA ILE A 695 -7.95 -2.40 23.58
C ILE A 695 -6.86 -1.85 22.66
N GLY A 696 -7.23 -0.91 21.78
CA GLY A 696 -6.29 -0.18 20.92
C GLY A 696 -5.24 0.62 21.70
N VAL A 697 -5.53 1.06 22.93
CA VAL A 697 -4.55 1.75 23.82
C VAL A 697 -3.71 0.74 24.58
N VAL A 698 -4.34 -0.28 25.15
CA VAL A 698 -3.67 -1.21 26.08
C VAL A 698 -2.68 -2.11 25.35
N VAL A 699 -3.05 -2.67 24.20
CA VAL A 699 -2.19 -3.63 23.47
C VAL A 699 -0.83 -3.05 23.07
N PRO A 700 -0.70 -1.85 22.46
CA PRO A 700 0.62 -1.28 22.16
C PRO A 700 1.44 -0.99 23.41
N ILE A 701 0.82 -0.58 24.52
CA ILE A 701 1.51 -0.32 25.80
C ILE A 701 2.07 -1.63 26.37
N VAL A 702 1.25 -2.68 26.41
CA VAL A 702 1.66 -4.00 26.90
C VAL A 702 2.78 -4.57 26.02
N ALA A 703 2.63 -4.51 24.69
CA ALA A 703 3.66 -4.95 23.76
C ALA A 703 4.99 -4.19 23.98
N TYR A 704 4.94 -2.89 24.29
CA TYR A 704 6.12 -2.08 24.55
C TYR A 704 6.87 -2.54 25.80
N PHE A 705 6.17 -2.71 26.92
CA PHE A 705 6.79 -3.15 28.17
C PHE A 705 7.35 -4.56 28.09
N ILE A 706 6.67 -5.46 27.37
CA ILE A 706 7.17 -6.82 27.10
C ILE A 706 8.43 -6.78 26.24
N ALA A 707 8.44 -6.00 25.16
CA ALA A 707 9.61 -5.83 24.29
C ALA A 707 10.80 -5.21 25.05
N LYS A 708 10.53 -4.26 25.94
CA LYS A 708 11.56 -3.65 26.81
C LYS A 708 12.11 -4.64 27.85
N ARG A 709 11.27 -5.53 28.39
CA ARG A 709 11.68 -6.55 29.37
C ARG A 709 12.49 -7.68 28.75
N TRP A 710 12.16 -8.06 27.51
CA TRP A 710 12.81 -9.14 26.75
C TRP A 710 13.23 -8.66 25.35
N PRO A 711 14.32 -7.86 25.27
CA PRO A 711 14.69 -7.18 24.03
C PRO A 711 15.34 -8.09 22.97
N ASN A 712 15.63 -9.35 23.31
CA ASN A 712 16.12 -10.39 22.39
C ASN A 712 15.01 -11.36 21.93
N SER A 713 13.76 -11.14 22.35
CA SER A 713 12.62 -11.99 22.00
C SER A 713 11.89 -11.50 20.76
N PHE A 714 11.05 -12.37 20.17
CA PHE A 714 10.20 -12.04 19.02
C PHE A 714 9.24 -10.86 19.29
N TRP A 715 8.99 -10.52 20.57
CA TRP A 715 8.14 -9.40 20.98
C TRP A 715 8.60 -8.04 20.45
N ARG A 716 9.88 -7.86 20.12
CA ARG A 716 10.34 -6.65 19.42
C ARG A 716 9.66 -6.46 18.06
N ASN A 717 9.31 -7.56 17.40
CA ASN A 717 8.71 -7.57 16.07
C ASN A 717 7.18 -7.45 16.09
N VAL A 718 6.56 -7.36 17.28
CA VAL A 718 5.12 -7.19 17.42
C VAL A 718 4.76 -5.73 17.20
N ASN A 719 3.88 -5.49 16.23
CA ASN A 719 3.41 -4.16 15.86
C ASN A 719 1.88 -4.12 15.97
N ALA A 720 1.38 -3.53 17.05
CA ALA A 720 -0.03 -3.56 17.40
C ALA A 720 -0.96 -2.91 16.34
N PRO A 721 -0.63 -1.72 15.76
CA PRO A 721 -1.40 -1.17 14.64
C PRO A 721 -1.55 -2.13 13.47
N ILE A 722 -0.50 -2.87 13.11
CA ILE A 722 -0.52 -3.82 11.98
C ILE A 722 -1.28 -5.09 12.34
N LEU A 723 -1.18 -5.55 13.58
CA LEU A 723 -2.01 -6.63 14.10
C LEU A 723 -3.49 -6.26 13.97
N PHE A 724 -3.89 -5.04 14.35
CA PHE A 724 -5.26 -4.58 14.15
C PHE A 724 -5.60 -4.26 12.69
N ALA A 725 -4.61 -4.09 11.81
CA ALA A 725 -4.85 -3.94 10.38
C ALA A 725 -5.24 -5.26 9.69
N GLY A 726 -4.83 -6.41 10.22
CA GLY A 726 -5.17 -7.73 9.66
C GLY A 726 -6.67 -7.92 9.37
N PRO A 727 -7.56 -7.65 10.32
CA PRO A 727 -9.01 -7.76 10.11
C PRO A 727 -9.58 -6.85 9.01
N MET A 728 -8.86 -5.80 8.61
CA MET A 728 -9.26 -4.95 7.48
C MET A 728 -9.20 -5.69 6.14
N GLY A 729 -8.46 -6.80 6.06
CA GLY A 729 -8.42 -7.68 4.90
C GLY A 729 -9.69 -8.48 4.68
N TRP A 730 -10.60 -8.55 5.66
CA TRP A 730 -11.91 -9.19 5.48
C TRP A 730 -12.91 -8.30 4.75
N ALA A 731 -13.94 -8.93 4.16
CA ALA A 731 -15.07 -8.29 3.48
C ALA A 731 -14.66 -7.22 2.44
N PRO A 732 -14.41 -7.58 1.16
CA PRO A 732 -14.90 -8.80 0.48
C PRO A 732 -13.90 -9.97 0.42
N PHE A 733 -12.63 -9.79 0.81
CA PHE A 733 -11.65 -10.88 0.75
C PHE A 733 -11.75 -11.81 1.96
N ASN A 734 -10.92 -12.85 1.97
CA ASN A 734 -10.88 -13.88 3.00
C ASN A 734 -9.47 -14.48 3.13
N TRP A 735 -9.34 -15.50 3.97
CA TRP A 735 -8.05 -16.13 4.26
C TRP A 735 -7.34 -16.70 3.03
N SER A 736 -8.09 -17.13 2.00
CA SER A 736 -7.55 -17.63 0.74
C SER A 736 -6.60 -16.63 0.06
N TYR A 737 -6.81 -15.32 0.26
CA TYR A 737 -5.98 -14.24 -0.30
C TYR A 737 -4.76 -13.87 0.57
N MET A 738 -4.69 -14.35 1.81
CA MET A 738 -3.56 -14.08 2.73
C MET A 738 -2.62 -15.27 2.87
N GLN A 739 -3.17 -16.49 2.81
CA GLN A 739 -2.39 -17.70 3.07
C GLN A 739 -1.23 -17.89 2.08
N GLY A 740 -1.44 -17.61 0.79
CA GLY A 740 -0.36 -17.64 -0.21
C GLY A 740 0.78 -16.69 0.14
N THR A 741 0.44 -15.49 0.63
CA THR A 741 1.41 -14.47 1.03
C THR A 741 2.23 -14.95 2.23
N VAL A 742 1.59 -15.58 3.23
CA VAL A 742 2.29 -16.13 4.41
C VAL A 742 3.28 -17.20 4.03
N VAL A 743 2.87 -18.16 3.19
CA VAL A 743 3.73 -19.28 2.76
C VAL A 743 4.93 -18.76 1.95
N LEU A 744 4.68 -17.89 0.97
CA LEU A 744 5.73 -17.31 0.15
C LEU A 744 6.67 -16.43 0.97
N ALA A 745 6.17 -15.65 1.92
CA ALA A 745 6.99 -14.83 2.81
C ALA A 745 7.88 -15.67 3.72
N PHE A 746 7.39 -16.80 4.23
CA PHE A 746 8.20 -17.74 4.99
C PHE A 746 9.34 -18.33 4.13
N VAL A 747 9.05 -18.68 2.87
CA VAL A 747 10.08 -19.21 1.96
C VAL A 747 11.12 -18.14 1.60
N PHE A 748 10.69 -16.98 1.10
CA PHE A 748 11.61 -15.96 0.60
C PHE A 748 12.27 -15.12 1.69
N ASN A 749 11.48 -14.61 2.64
CA ASN A 749 11.96 -13.65 3.63
C ASN A 749 12.46 -14.27 4.94
N PHE A 750 12.04 -15.50 5.27
CA PHE A 750 12.57 -16.22 6.44
C PHE A 750 13.64 -17.25 6.07
N PHE A 751 13.36 -18.18 5.14
CA PHE A 751 14.29 -19.26 4.80
C PHE A 751 15.41 -18.80 3.84
N ILE A 752 15.06 -18.28 2.67
CA ILE A 752 16.04 -17.89 1.63
C ILE A 752 16.90 -16.72 2.10
N LYS A 753 16.30 -15.67 2.67
CA LYS A 753 17.05 -14.50 3.15
C LYS A 753 18.13 -14.85 4.19
N ARG A 754 17.86 -15.82 5.08
CA ARG A 754 18.79 -16.26 6.13
C ARG A 754 19.87 -17.22 5.64
N ARG A 755 19.54 -18.15 4.73
CA ARG A 755 20.48 -19.19 4.27
C ARG A 755 21.22 -18.84 2.99
N TYR A 756 20.62 -18.00 2.15
CA TYR A 756 21.11 -17.66 0.81
C TYR A 756 21.05 -16.14 0.58
N THR A 757 21.63 -15.36 1.50
CA THR A 757 21.54 -13.89 1.52
C THR A 757 21.99 -13.24 0.20
N ALA A 758 23.13 -13.66 -0.36
CA ALA A 758 23.61 -13.15 -1.65
C ALA A 758 22.63 -13.38 -2.81
N TRP A 759 21.89 -14.51 -2.81
CA TRP A 759 20.86 -14.78 -3.81
C TRP A 759 19.65 -13.86 -3.61
N TRP A 760 19.21 -13.69 -2.36
CA TRP A 760 18.08 -12.83 -2.03
C TRP A 760 18.34 -11.39 -2.43
N GLU A 761 19.51 -10.84 -2.06
CA GLU A 761 19.91 -9.47 -2.39
C GLU A 761 20.00 -9.23 -3.91
N LYS A 762 20.44 -10.24 -4.67
CA LYS A 762 20.62 -10.13 -6.12
C LYS A 762 19.33 -10.33 -6.92
N TYR A 763 18.49 -11.29 -6.55
CA TYR A 763 17.38 -11.76 -7.39
C TYR A 763 15.98 -11.60 -6.79
N ALA A 764 15.79 -11.45 -5.47
CA ALA A 764 14.44 -11.49 -4.88
C ALA A 764 13.55 -10.34 -5.38
N TYR A 765 14.05 -9.10 -5.35
CA TYR A 765 13.30 -7.95 -5.88
C TYR A 765 13.10 -8.03 -7.41
N VAL A 766 14.03 -8.65 -8.14
CA VAL A 766 13.91 -8.88 -9.59
C VAL A 766 12.82 -9.91 -9.89
N LEU A 767 12.70 -10.95 -9.06
CA LEU A 767 11.67 -11.98 -9.19
C LEU A 767 10.28 -11.35 -9.08
N THR A 768 9.96 -10.69 -7.97
CA THR A 768 8.61 -10.11 -7.77
C THR A 768 8.26 -9.08 -8.86
N SER A 769 9.19 -8.17 -9.19
CA SER A 769 8.97 -7.16 -10.23
C SER A 769 8.76 -7.78 -11.62
N SER A 770 9.46 -8.86 -11.96
CA SER A 770 9.27 -9.60 -13.22
C SER A 770 7.91 -10.29 -13.30
N LEU A 771 7.46 -10.92 -12.21
CA LEU A 771 6.17 -11.60 -12.15
C LEU A 771 5.01 -10.60 -12.25
N SER A 772 5.08 -9.49 -11.52
CA SER A 772 4.06 -8.43 -11.56
C SER A 772 3.99 -7.75 -12.94
N ALA A 773 5.13 -7.47 -13.57
CA ALA A 773 5.16 -6.90 -14.93
C ALA A 773 4.56 -7.88 -15.96
N ALA A 774 4.87 -9.17 -15.84
CA ALA A 774 4.36 -10.22 -16.72
C ALA A 774 2.84 -10.38 -16.60
N ILE A 775 2.31 -10.40 -15.37
CA ILE A 775 0.87 -10.48 -15.11
C ILE A 775 0.13 -9.29 -15.73
N GLY A 776 0.65 -8.07 -15.60
CA GLY A 776 0.03 -6.88 -16.19
C GLY A 776 -0.10 -6.97 -17.72
N ILE A 777 0.99 -7.32 -18.41
CA ILE A 777 1.00 -7.44 -19.87
C ILE A 777 0.17 -8.64 -20.34
N SER A 778 0.33 -9.80 -19.68
CA SER A 778 -0.42 -11.01 -20.00
C SER A 778 -1.92 -10.83 -19.79
N GLY A 779 -2.32 -10.16 -18.70
CA GLY A 779 -3.71 -9.81 -18.41
C GLY A 779 -4.33 -8.87 -19.44
N ALA A 780 -3.59 -7.84 -19.87
CA ALA A 780 -4.04 -6.94 -20.93
C ALA A 780 -4.25 -7.69 -22.26
N ILE A 781 -3.28 -8.51 -22.69
CA ILE A 781 -3.38 -9.29 -23.94
C ILE A 781 -4.52 -10.31 -23.85
N MET A 782 -4.61 -11.06 -22.76
CA MET A 782 -5.67 -12.05 -22.53
C MET A 782 -7.06 -11.40 -22.60
N TYR A 783 -7.20 -10.19 -22.06
CA TYR A 783 -8.44 -9.45 -22.16
C TYR A 783 -8.78 -9.09 -23.61
N PHE A 784 -7.91 -8.36 -24.31
CA PHE A 784 -8.19 -7.86 -25.65
C PHE A 784 -8.27 -8.94 -26.72
N ALA A 785 -7.42 -9.98 -26.63
CA ALA A 785 -7.37 -11.04 -27.63
C ALA A 785 -8.51 -12.08 -27.47
N VAL A 786 -8.92 -12.37 -26.22
CA VAL A 786 -9.75 -13.55 -25.93
C VAL A 786 -11.02 -13.22 -25.14
N GLN A 787 -10.91 -12.53 -24.01
CA GLN A 787 -12.10 -12.28 -23.18
C GLN A 787 -13.06 -11.28 -23.83
N HIS A 788 -12.54 -10.27 -24.53
CA HIS A 788 -13.36 -9.27 -25.22
C HIS A 788 -14.05 -9.83 -26.47
N THR A 789 -13.40 -10.75 -27.18
CA THR A 789 -13.97 -11.45 -28.35
C THR A 789 -15.03 -12.49 -27.96
N GLY A 790 -15.31 -12.66 -26.66
CA GLY A 790 -16.35 -13.55 -26.15
C GLY A 790 -15.99 -15.03 -26.21
N VAL A 791 -14.71 -15.37 -26.39
CA VAL A 791 -14.26 -16.76 -26.42
C VAL A 791 -14.36 -17.35 -25.02
N VAL A 792 -15.21 -18.35 -24.86
CA VAL A 792 -15.40 -19.09 -23.60
C VAL A 792 -14.98 -20.54 -23.81
N LEU A 793 -14.03 -21.00 -22.99
CA LEU A 793 -13.65 -22.41 -22.93
C LEU A 793 -14.50 -23.12 -21.88
N ASP A 794 -15.55 -23.83 -22.31
CA ASP A 794 -16.41 -24.59 -21.40
C ASP A 794 -15.91 -26.03 -21.20
N TRP A 795 -15.36 -26.31 -20.02
CA TRP A 795 -14.97 -27.65 -19.59
C TRP A 795 -14.96 -27.72 -18.06
N TRP A 796 -14.74 -28.92 -17.48
CA TRP A 796 -14.83 -29.15 -16.04
C TRP A 796 -14.02 -28.16 -15.20
N GLY A 797 -12.76 -27.91 -15.55
CA GLY A 797 -11.89 -27.01 -14.80
C GLY A 797 -12.34 -25.54 -14.80
N ASN A 798 -13.17 -25.14 -15.76
CA ASN A 798 -13.75 -23.81 -15.82
C ASN A 798 -15.16 -23.73 -15.21
N ARG A 799 -15.84 -24.86 -15.01
CA ARG A 799 -17.19 -24.92 -14.39
C ARG A 799 -17.16 -25.18 -12.90
N ILE A 800 -16.25 -26.03 -12.42
CA ILE A 800 -16.29 -26.54 -11.05
C ILE A 800 -16.24 -25.44 -9.98
N HIS A 801 -15.49 -24.37 -10.24
CA HIS A 801 -15.37 -23.22 -9.34
C HIS A 801 -16.64 -22.35 -9.21
N GLU A 802 -17.64 -22.57 -10.06
CA GLU A 802 -18.96 -21.92 -10.03
C GLU A 802 -20.02 -22.82 -9.40
N GLN A 803 -19.71 -24.09 -9.15
CA GLN A 803 -20.63 -25.06 -8.60
C GLN A 803 -20.55 -25.07 -7.08
N GLY A 804 -21.71 -24.97 -6.40
CA GLY A 804 -21.80 -25.07 -4.95
C GLY A 804 -22.47 -23.87 -4.29
N VAL A 805 -22.77 -24.02 -3.01
CA VAL A 805 -23.39 -22.95 -2.20
C VAL A 805 -22.50 -21.70 -2.12
N ASP A 806 -21.17 -21.85 -2.26
CA ASP A 806 -20.18 -20.78 -2.07
C ASP A 806 -20.40 -19.56 -2.99
N ARG A 807 -20.84 -19.76 -4.24
CA ARG A 807 -20.84 -18.71 -5.28
C ARG A 807 -22.21 -18.11 -5.63
N HIS A 808 -23.25 -18.94 -5.78
CA HIS A 808 -24.59 -18.46 -6.16
C HIS A 808 -25.72 -19.04 -5.29
N GLY A 809 -25.37 -19.75 -4.21
CA GLY A 809 -26.29 -20.71 -3.61
C GLY A 809 -26.58 -21.87 -4.57
N LEU A 810 -27.19 -22.94 -4.06
CA LEU A 810 -27.63 -24.07 -4.88
C LEU A 810 -29.15 -24.14 -4.90
N VAL A 811 -29.75 -24.23 -6.09
CA VAL A 811 -31.16 -24.60 -6.20
C VAL A 811 -31.27 -26.09 -5.89
N GLY A 812 -32.00 -26.41 -4.82
CA GLY A 812 -32.32 -27.79 -4.44
C GLY A 812 -33.28 -28.45 -5.44
N ALA A 813 -33.41 -29.78 -5.35
CA ALA A 813 -34.35 -30.54 -6.19
C ALA A 813 -35.83 -30.20 -5.92
N ASP A 814 -36.08 -29.56 -4.79
CA ASP A 814 -37.34 -28.98 -4.30
C ASP A 814 -37.57 -27.53 -4.77
N GLY A 815 -36.68 -26.97 -5.58
CA GLY A 815 -36.75 -25.58 -6.06
C GLY A 815 -36.33 -24.52 -5.02
N LYS A 816 -35.96 -24.91 -3.80
CA LYS A 816 -35.49 -23.99 -2.76
C LYS A 816 -34.03 -23.62 -2.99
N ILE A 817 -33.73 -22.32 -2.94
CA ILE A 817 -32.36 -21.81 -3.07
C ILE A 817 -31.66 -21.95 -1.70
N VAL A 818 -30.73 -22.89 -1.59
CA VAL A 818 -29.79 -23.00 -0.48
C VAL A 818 -28.80 -21.84 -0.58
N ARG A 819 -29.04 -20.78 0.18
CA ARG A 819 -28.14 -19.62 0.28
C ARG A 819 -26.94 -19.95 1.16
N CYS A 820 -25.85 -19.21 0.98
CA CYS A 820 -24.70 -19.26 1.89
C CYS A 820 -25.02 -18.49 3.18
N SER A 821 -26.03 -18.94 3.92
CA SER A 821 -26.42 -18.43 5.22
C SER A 821 -26.86 -19.60 6.11
N ARG A 822 -26.56 -19.54 7.40
CA ARG A 822 -26.94 -20.61 8.33
C ARG A 822 -28.45 -20.61 8.60
N LEU A 823 -29.02 -19.44 8.83
CA LEU A 823 -30.45 -19.27 9.06
C LEU A 823 -31.16 -18.87 7.76
N GLN A 824 -32.43 -19.25 7.66
CA GLN A 824 -33.32 -18.85 6.58
C GLN A 824 -34.25 -17.75 7.05
N VAL A 825 -34.57 -16.81 6.17
CA VAL A 825 -35.53 -15.74 6.46
C VAL A 825 -36.91 -16.37 6.74
N PRO A 826 -37.60 -15.97 7.82
CA PRO A 826 -38.92 -16.49 8.15
C PRO A 826 -39.96 -16.27 7.05
N GLU A 827 -41.04 -17.06 7.03
CA GLU A 827 -42.11 -16.93 6.02
C GLU A 827 -42.81 -15.56 6.02
N LYS A 828 -42.78 -14.84 7.15
CA LYS A 828 -43.27 -13.44 7.25
C LYS A 828 -42.48 -12.46 6.37
N GLY A 829 -41.34 -12.87 5.81
CA GLY A 829 -40.51 -12.07 4.92
C GLY A 829 -39.52 -11.15 5.63
N TYR A 830 -39.55 -11.07 6.96
CA TYR A 830 -38.59 -10.34 7.78
C TYR A 830 -38.36 -11.06 9.11
N PHE A 831 -37.22 -10.80 9.74
CA PHE A 831 -36.92 -11.22 11.11
C PHE A 831 -36.92 -10.00 12.05
N ASP A 832 -37.40 -10.22 13.28
CA ASP A 832 -37.39 -9.17 14.29
C ASP A 832 -35.95 -8.92 14.74
N ILE A 833 -35.53 -7.67 14.59
CA ILE A 833 -34.21 -7.22 15.02
C ILE A 833 -34.23 -7.18 16.55
N GLY A 834 -33.40 -7.97 17.22
CA GLY A 834 -33.46 -8.25 18.67
C GLY A 834 -33.14 -7.07 19.62
N PHE A 835 -33.27 -5.83 19.18
CA PHE A 835 -33.07 -4.61 19.97
C PHE A 835 -34.02 -3.50 19.51
N ASP A 836 -34.48 -2.66 20.45
CA ASP A 836 -35.32 -1.52 20.15
C ASP A 836 -34.48 -0.37 19.57
N TRP A 837 -34.56 -0.20 18.25
CA TRP A 837 -33.87 0.85 17.49
C TRP A 837 -34.84 1.95 17.03
N LYS A 838 -36.11 1.88 17.44
CA LYS A 838 -37.14 2.86 17.11
C LYS A 838 -37.16 4.06 18.07
N VAL A 839 -36.16 4.15 18.96
CA VAL A 839 -36.00 5.19 19.99
C VAL A 839 -34.99 6.23 19.56
#